data_AF-A0A918P810-F1
#
_entry.id   AF-A0A918P810-F1
#
_cell.length_a   1.000
_cell.length_b   1.000
_cell.length_c   1.000
_cell.angle_alpha   90.00
_cell.angle_beta   90.00
_cell.angle_gamma   90.00
#
_symmetry.space_group_name_H-M   'P 1'
#
loop_
_entity.id
_entity.type
_entity.pdbx_description
1 polymer ?
#
loop_
_entity_poly.entity_id
_entity_poly.type
_entity_poly.pdbx_seq_one_letter_code
_entity_poly.pdbx_strand_id
1 'polypeptide(L)'
;MTDTNATTDYQQQYDHYWTLEDRIGESSGNMQHIAELIITTCGVGRTLDIGSGEGLLVSSLLCRGVDAYGLDVSEVVTARCNNRMPGRFSHGSVLKLPFTSASFQTVVSTDCMEHLAPEDVPNALKEIHRVAGRYVFLQIATTLDRDGHWHLTVEGRAWWETKCFEAGFRKHPAYYEINDYESLNSDSWQVFIILEKIPEEVLEKYPLGVLAQERDLHMDMLRETGRRSDGHVFHYHFASQYIRPGDVVLDAACGLGYGTHVMYSNSFAKRLIGVDLSHYAIEYAFSMYGGADVSFVESNVENLSFLADDSVDLITSFETLEHVQDPRKLLAEFSRVLRPTGRLIVSVPNRWVDETGKDPNPWHFHVYDWAVLNEQLSQFFLIEERFDQIAGGGFKLSESPRLFQRSDEGGVNECAESEWCVAVAFKQSKGTSLPFEETVYPYSKPPNNLLDFSSNYDNAWLIREICETQFRIKEPIALAERCKELIGSCNAKSADYGAALCVYGYRVFEHGHFDIFECLDLAIKVENYLSFESHNAHVFRWQTSLAYLMGLIFLKKGDRERSRYWFDRCIEAEYLKFSPVLAVKIVSAARHVGFLLLSQGDDTGAISYFSRAMHVALDALKNPAEEWIGEATFPLTCTYFDAMELLDNGMHSAVVVSQLISGRGSRINFYRFLFQGGYHSSLEKQVNVLTETNKDNLTELYRLGTERQELYEIAEQRLSELHRLGAERQELYEIAEQRLSELHRLGAERQELYEIAEQRLSELHRLGAERQELYEIAEQRLSELHRLGAERQELYEIAEQRLSELHRLGAERQELYEIAEQRLSELHRLGAERQELYEIAEQRLSQQLMLANRLADAENLTLRQFLQRYLNRMWRELKSHMSPKSEPKR
;
A
#
# COMPACT_ATOMS: atom_id res chain seq x y z
N MET A 1 -2.92 -34.11 19.86
CA MET A 1 -4.31 -34.00 20.36
C MET A 1 -4.39 -32.72 21.18
N THR A 2 -4.81 -31.65 20.53
CA THR A 2 -5.08 -30.32 21.11
C THR A 2 -6.59 -30.14 21.11
N ASP A 3 -7.15 -29.79 22.27
CA ASP A 3 -8.59 -29.54 22.46
C ASP A 3 -9.10 -28.52 21.44
N THR A 4 -10.10 -28.92 20.65
CA THR A 4 -10.69 -28.15 19.53
C THR A 4 -12.16 -27.83 19.82
N ASN A 5 -12.48 -27.40 21.05
CA ASN A 5 -13.85 -26.97 21.44
C ASN A 5 -13.87 -26.10 22.71
N ALA A 6 -13.01 -25.08 22.81
CA ALA A 6 -13.19 -24.02 23.81
C ALA A 6 -13.94 -22.84 23.16
N THR A 7 -15.23 -22.69 23.45
CA THR A 7 -16.01 -21.51 23.02
C THR A 7 -15.46 -20.26 23.72
N THR A 8 -15.12 -19.22 22.97
CA THR A 8 -14.62 -17.94 23.52
C THR A 8 -15.71 -17.26 24.35
N ASP A 9 -15.42 -16.97 25.63
CA ASP A 9 -16.31 -16.21 26.51
C ASP A 9 -16.03 -14.71 26.39
N TYR A 10 -16.64 -14.09 25.38
CA TYR A 10 -16.48 -12.66 25.10
C TYR A 10 -16.94 -11.79 26.28
N GLN A 11 -18.03 -12.15 26.97
CA GLN A 11 -18.56 -11.34 28.07
C GLN A 11 -17.54 -11.27 29.21
N GLN A 12 -17.02 -12.41 29.65
CA GLN A 12 -16.05 -12.45 30.75
C GLN A 12 -14.79 -11.64 30.43
N GLN A 13 -14.28 -11.75 29.20
CA GLN A 13 -13.09 -11.03 28.76
C GLN A 13 -13.30 -9.52 28.75
N TYR A 14 -14.42 -9.04 28.21
CA TYR A 14 -14.69 -7.61 28.10
C TYR A 14 -15.20 -6.97 29.40
N ASP A 15 -15.91 -7.70 30.25
CA ASP A 15 -16.19 -7.25 31.62
C ASP A 15 -14.88 -7.02 32.39
N HIS A 16 -13.89 -7.91 32.22
CA HIS A 16 -12.58 -7.67 32.80
C HIS A 16 -11.89 -6.45 32.19
N TYR A 17 -11.85 -6.35 30.85
CA TYR A 17 -11.23 -5.23 30.12
C TYR A 17 -11.75 -3.87 30.61
N TRP A 18 -13.07 -3.70 30.70
CA TRP A 18 -13.69 -2.42 31.06
C TRP A 18 -13.65 -2.07 32.56
N THR A 19 -13.13 -2.97 33.40
CA THR A 19 -12.84 -2.70 34.82
C THR A 19 -11.47 -2.09 35.07
N LEU A 20 -10.56 -2.15 34.09
CA LEU A 20 -9.22 -1.60 34.19
C LEU A 20 -9.26 -0.06 34.13
N GLU A 21 -8.59 0.61 35.08
CA GLU A 21 -8.66 2.08 35.23
C GLU A 21 -8.14 2.84 34.00
N ASP A 22 -7.14 2.29 33.31
CA ASP A 22 -6.51 2.87 32.12
C ASP A 22 -7.38 2.75 30.85
N ARG A 23 -8.43 1.93 30.88
CA ARG A 23 -9.37 1.73 29.77
C ARG A 23 -10.61 2.63 29.84
N ILE A 24 -10.83 3.31 30.97
CA ILE A 24 -11.99 4.20 31.15
C ILE A 24 -11.84 5.45 30.27
N GLY A 25 -12.80 5.65 29.37
CA GLY A 25 -12.82 6.81 28.46
C GLY A 25 -11.95 6.66 27.21
N GLU A 26 -11.38 5.47 26.96
CA GLU A 26 -10.66 5.17 25.73
C GLU A 26 -11.59 5.23 24.50
N SER A 27 -11.03 5.64 23.36
CA SER A 27 -11.72 5.74 22.06
C SER A 27 -10.72 5.34 20.97
N SER A 28 -11.14 4.51 20.04
CA SER A 28 -10.32 4.02 18.93
C SER A 28 -10.20 5.01 17.76
N GLY A 29 -10.97 6.10 17.77
CA GLY A 29 -10.96 7.09 16.69
C GLY A 29 -11.66 8.41 16.98
N ASN A 30 -11.74 9.26 15.96
CA ASN A 30 -12.46 10.53 16.00
C ASN A 30 -13.97 10.31 15.79
N MET A 31 -14.70 10.12 16.88
CA MET A 31 -16.13 9.80 16.87
C MET A 31 -17.01 10.90 16.26
N GLN A 32 -16.54 12.15 16.24
CA GLN A 32 -17.27 13.25 15.59
C GLN A 32 -17.22 13.12 14.07
N HIS A 33 -16.04 12.80 13.54
CA HIS A 33 -15.85 12.55 12.12
C HIS A 33 -16.61 11.28 11.67
N ILE A 34 -16.54 10.19 12.44
CA ILE A 34 -17.27 8.96 12.14
C ILE A 34 -18.79 9.22 12.14
N ALA A 35 -19.30 9.98 13.11
CA ALA A 35 -20.72 10.38 13.14
C ALA A 35 -21.12 11.20 11.89
N GLU A 36 -20.24 12.07 11.39
CA GLU A 36 -20.46 12.81 10.14
C GLU A 36 -20.53 11.86 8.95
N LEU A 37 -19.58 10.93 8.80
CA LEU A 37 -19.58 9.93 7.74
C LEU A 37 -20.84 9.06 7.75
N ILE A 38 -21.30 8.64 8.93
CA ILE A 38 -22.55 7.85 9.06
C ILE A 38 -23.75 8.69 8.64
N ILE A 39 -23.83 9.97 9.02
CA ILE A 39 -24.96 10.84 8.68
C ILE A 39 -24.98 11.16 7.19
N THR A 40 -23.83 11.45 6.58
CA THR A 40 -23.75 11.78 5.16
C THR A 40 -24.03 10.58 4.26
N THR A 41 -23.70 9.36 4.70
CA THR A 41 -23.94 8.15 3.90
C THR A 41 -25.25 7.43 4.23
N CYS A 42 -25.53 7.21 5.51
CA CYS A 42 -26.66 6.40 5.99
C CYS A 42 -27.86 7.25 6.48
N GLY A 43 -27.72 8.57 6.54
CA GLY A 43 -28.75 9.50 6.99
C GLY A 43 -28.95 9.56 8.51
N VAL A 44 -30.04 10.21 8.94
CA VAL A 44 -30.35 10.49 10.36
C VAL A 44 -31.34 9.52 10.99
N GLY A 45 -31.41 8.30 10.44
CA GLY A 45 -32.30 7.24 10.90
C GLY A 45 -32.05 6.79 12.34
N ARG A 46 -32.97 6.00 12.89
CA ARG A 46 -32.73 5.34 14.19
C ARG A 46 -31.52 4.40 14.08
N THR A 47 -30.51 4.62 14.90
CA THR A 47 -29.19 3.98 14.74
C THR A 47 -28.80 3.13 15.96
N LEU A 48 -28.25 1.94 15.71
CA LEU A 48 -27.64 1.09 16.73
C LEU A 48 -26.12 1.04 16.53
N ASP A 49 -25.37 1.31 17.58
CA ASP A 49 -23.92 1.14 17.65
C ASP A 49 -23.58 -0.16 18.42
N ILE A 50 -22.96 -1.14 17.73
CA ILE A 50 -22.59 -2.45 18.26
C ILE A 50 -21.11 -2.42 18.66
N GLY A 51 -20.83 -2.81 19.91
CA GLY A 51 -19.52 -2.62 20.52
C GLY A 51 -19.34 -1.18 20.98
N SER A 52 -20.41 -0.57 21.51
CA SER A 52 -20.47 0.88 21.75
C SER A 52 -19.47 1.40 22.78
N GLY A 53 -18.84 0.51 23.56
CA GLY A 53 -17.85 0.86 24.59
C GLY A 53 -18.36 1.98 25.49
N GLU A 54 -17.58 3.06 25.63
CA GLU A 54 -17.93 4.23 26.44
C GLU A 54 -19.04 5.13 25.85
N GLY A 55 -19.63 4.75 24.71
CA GLY A 55 -20.80 5.41 24.11
C GLY A 55 -20.49 6.77 23.48
N LEU A 56 -19.24 7.02 23.09
CA LEU A 56 -18.81 8.29 22.51
C LEU A 56 -19.41 8.53 21.11
N LEU A 57 -19.55 7.48 20.31
CA LEU A 57 -20.21 7.55 19.01
C LEU A 57 -21.71 7.82 19.17
N VAL A 58 -22.39 7.07 20.04
CA VAL A 58 -23.80 7.30 20.41
C VAL A 58 -24.02 8.76 20.86
N SER A 59 -23.17 9.30 21.72
CA SER A 59 -23.23 10.70 22.16
C SER A 59 -23.05 11.68 20.98
N SER A 60 -22.08 11.40 20.10
CA SER A 60 -21.78 12.24 18.92
C SER A 60 -22.93 12.28 17.92
N LEU A 61 -23.63 11.15 17.74
CA LEU A 61 -24.83 11.02 16.91
C LEU A 61 -26.04 11.73 17.55
N LEU A 62 -26.26 11.57 18.86
CA LEU A 62 -27.34 12.27 19.59
C LEU A 62 -27.19 13.79 19.51
N CYS A 63 -25.98 14.31 19.67
CA CYS A 63 -25.69 15.75 19.52
C CYS A 63 -26.02 16.31 18.13
N ARG A 64 -26.13 15.45 17.11
CA ARG A 64 -26.50 15.79 15.74
C ARG A 64 -27.96 15.45 15.40
N GLY A 65 -28.77 15.06 16.40
CA GLY A 65 -30.20 14.81 16.26
C GLY A 65 -30.58 13.40 15.84
N VAL A 66 -29.63 12.46 15.77
CA VAL A 66 -29.89 11.05 15.43
C VAL A 66 -30.42 10.31 16.67
N ASP A 67 -31.49 9.51 16.52
CA ASP A 67 -31.99 8.65 17.60
C ASP A 67 -31.10 7.40 17.75
N ALA A 68 -29.97 7.57 18.45
CA ALA A 68 -28.93 6.55 18.57
C ALA A 68 -28.99 5.75 19.88
N TYR A 69 -28.60 4.48 19.81
CA TYR A 69 -28.54 3.52 20.91
C TYR A 69 -27.24 2.72 20.83
N GLY A 70 -26.71 2.29 21.97
CA GLY A 70 -25.53 1.43 22.06
C GLY A 70 -25.86 0.03 22.53
N LEU A 71 -25.09 -0.94 22.06
CA LEU A 71 -25.03 -2.31 22.57
C LEU A 71 -23.57 -2.64 22.89
N ASP A 72 -23.33 -3.24 24.04
CA ASP A 72 -22.05 -3.85 24.36
C ASP A 72 -22.25 -5.20 25.08
N VAL A 73 -21.27 -6.09 24.91
CA VAL A 73 -21.26 -7.39 25.58
C VAL A 73 -20.90 -7.23 27.06
N SER A 74 -20.26 -6.13 27.45
CA SER A 74 -19.94 -5.86 28.86
C SER A 74 -21.09 -5.17 29.60
N GLU A 75 -21.51 -5.77 30.71
CA GLU A 75 -22.48 -5.17 31.63
C GLU A 75 -21.88 -3.94 32.33
N VAL A 76 -20.57 -3.99 32.63
CA VAL A 76 -19.85 -2.90 33.32
C VAL A 76 -19.91 -1.60 32.53
N VAL A 77 -19.57 -1.65 31.23
CA VAL A 77 -19.53 -0.45 30.39
C VAL A 77 -20.93 0.06 30.07
N THR A 78 -21.90 -0.84 29.80
CA THR A 78 -23.28 -0.45 29.49
C THR A 78 -23.99 0.20 30.69
N ALA A 79 -23.74 -0.30 31.92
CA ALA A 79 -24.23 0.34 33.14
C ALA A 79 -23.64 1.75 33.32
N ARG A 80 -22.33 1.91 33.07
CA ARG A 80 -21.65 3.22 33.13
C ARG A 80 -22.17 4.20 32.07
N CYS A 81 -22.38 3.73 30.84
CA CYS A 81 -22.98 4.52 29.77
C CYS A 81 -24.42 4.95 30.11
N ASN A 82 -25.25 4.04 30.64
CA ASN A 82 -26.61 4.38 31.07
C ASN A 82 -26.67 5.34 32.26
N ASN A 83 -25.66 5.37 33.14
CA ASN A 83 -25.59 6.39 34.19
C ASN A 83 -25.37 7.80 33.60
N ARG A 84 -24.67 7.91 32.46
CA ARG A 84 -24.44 9.19 31.75
C ARG A 84 -25.60 9.53 30.81
N MET A 85 -26.15 8.53 30.12
CA MET A 85 -27.17 8.64 29.08
C MET A 85 -28.25 7.57 29.32
N PRO A 86 -29.19 7.81 30.25
CA PRO A 86 -30.16 6.80 30.68
C PRO A 86 -31.05 6.27 29.53
N GLY A 87 -31.15 4.94 29.43
CA GLY A 87 -32.03 4.25 28.49
C GLY A 87 -31.50 4.16 27.06
N ARG A 88 -30.24 4.53 26.83
CA ARG A 88 -29.61 4.50 25.51
C ARG A 88 -28.77 3.26 25.25
N PHE A 89 -28.40 2.50 26.29
CA PHE A 89 -27.48 1.37 26.17
C PHE A 89 -28.13 0.06 26.62
N SER A 90 -27.91 -1.02 25.87
CA SER A 90 -28.37 -2.37 26.20
C SER A 90 -27.18 -3.30 26.37
N HIS A 91 -27.25 -4.19 27.35
CA HIS A 91 -26.29 -5.30 27.49
C HIS A 91 -26.72 -6.47 26.60
N GLY A 92 -25.81 -6.98 25.78
CA GLY A 92 -26.03 -8.18 24.96
C GLY A 92 -24.92 -8.43 23.95
N SER A 93 -24.92 -9.64 23.36
CA SER A 93 -23.93 -10.05 22.37
C SER A 93 -24.39 -9.79 20.94
N VAL A 94 -23.46 -9.39 20.06
CA VAL A 94 -23.71 -9.31 18.61
C VAL A 94 -24.10 -10.66 18.00
N LEU A 95 -23.71 -11.77 18.62
CA LEU A 95 -24.09 -13.13 18.18
C LEU A 95 -25.58 -13.43 18.42
N LYS A 96 -26.27 -12.61 19.23
CA LYS A 96 -27.70 -12.71 19.51
C LYS A 96 -28.24 -11.35 19.98
N LEU A 97 -28.62 -10.51 19.05
CA LEU A 97 -29.03 -9.14 19.31
C LEU A 97 -30.40 -9.10 20.02
N PRO A 98 -30.55 -8.41 21.16
CA PRO A 98 -31.78 -8.36 21.95
C PRO A 98 -32.86 -7.41 21.37
N PHE A 99 -32.88 -7.27 20.05
CA PHE A 99 -33.76 -6.35 19.33
C PHE A 99 -34.61 -7.11 18.31
N THR A 100 -35.78 -6.57 18.00
CA THR A 100 -36.66 -7.13 16.97
C THR A 100 -36.08 -6.88 15.57
N SER A 101 -36.53 -7.64 14.57
CA SER A 101 -36.09 -7.46 13.19
C SER A 101 -36.40 -6.04 12.68
N ALA A 102 -35.50 -5.49 11.86
CA ALA A 102 -35.61 -4.15 11.24
C ALA A 102 -35.93 -3.00 12.23
N SER A 103 -35.48 -3.10 13.50
CA SER A 103 -35.77 -2.10 14.52
C SER A 103 -34.91 -0.84 14.45
N PHE A 104 -33.82 -0.89 13.68
CA PHE A 104 -32.89 0.22 13.45
C PHE A 104 -32.74 0.44 11.96
N GLN A 105 -32.85 1.68 11.48
CA GLN A 105 -32.61 1.97 10.08
C GLN A 105 -31.15 1.70 9.71
N THR A 106 -30.23 2.10 10.60
CA THR A 106 -28.78 1.96 10.43
C THR A 106 -28.19 1.17 11.60
N VAL A 107 -27.34 0.20 11.30
CA VAL A 107 -26.51 -0.49 12.30
C VAL A 107 -25.06 -0.10 12.05
N VAL A 108 -24.35 0.26 13.09
CA VAL A 108 -22.96 0.68 13.05
C VAL A 108 -22.15 -0.24 13.94
N SER A 109 -20.92 -0.53 13.54
CA SER A 109 -19.94 -1.16 14.41
C SER A 109 -18.56 -0.63 14.07
N THR A 110 -17.88 -0.07 15.07
CA THR A 110 -16.54 0.49 14.93
C THR A 110 -15.59 -0.20 15.89
N ASP A 111 -14.53 -0.80 15.37
CA ASP A 111 -13.49 -1.48 16.14
C ASP A 111 -14.07 -2.54 17.11
N CYS A 112 -14.93 -3.41 16.59
CA CYS A 112 -15.65 -4.44 17.36
C CYS A 112 -15.68 -5.78 16.63
N MET A 113 -15.92 -5.79 15.31
CA MET A 113 -16.12 -7.02 14.54
C MET A 113 -14.85 -7.89 14.45
N GLU A 114 -13.66 -7.27 14.41
CA GLU A 114 -12.34 -7.92 14.41
C GLU A 114 -12.03 -8.69 15.71
N HIS A 115 -12.78 -8.41 16.78
CA HIS A 115 -12.64 -9.10 18.06
C HIS A 115 -13.41 -10.42 18.12
N LEU A 116 -14.22 -10.74 17.11
CA LEU A 116 -14.88 -12.04 16.98
C LEU A 116 -13.92 -13.07 16.38
N ALA A 117 -14.04 -14.32 16.81
CA ALA A 117 -13.40 -15.44 16.13
C ALA A 117 -13.95 -15.57 14.69
N PRO A 118 -13.12 -15.98 13.71
CA PRO A 118 -13.54 -16.07 12.31
C PRO A 118 -14.81 -16.90 12.07
N GLU A 119 -15.03 -17.95 12.87
CA GLU A 119 -16.22 -18.80 12.82
C GLU A 119 -17.51 -18.14 13.32
N ASP A 120 -17.40 -17.12 14.16
CA ASP A 120 -18.53 -16.40 14.76
C ASP A 120 -19.00 -15.23 13.88
N VAL A 121 -18.13 -14.69 13.03
CA VAL A 121 -18.41 -13.56 12.12
C VAL A 121 -19.67 -13.78 11.26
N PRO A 122 -19.87 -14.94 10.60
CA PRO A 122 -21.09 -15.17 9.81
C PRO A 122 -22.38 -15.07 10.62
N ASN A 123 -22.38 -15.54 11.88
CA ASN A 123 -23.56 -15.46 12.73
C ASN A 123 -23.81 -14.02 13.22
N ALA A 124 -22.75 -13.27 13.55
CA ALA A 124 -22.85 -11.86 13.88
C ALA A 124 -23.46 -11.04 12.72
N LEU A 125 -22.96 -11.23 11.50
CA LEU A 125 -23.48 -10.54 10.31
C LEU A 125 -24.94 -10.93 10.00
N LYS A 126 -25.35 -12.17 10.28
CA LYS A 126 -26.75 -12.60 10.16
C LYS A 126 -27.66 -11.87 11.15
N GLU A 127 -27.23 -11.71 12.40
CA GLU A 127 -27.99 -10.94 13.39
C GLU A 127 -28.04 -9.45 13.04
N ILE A 128 -26.93 -8.88 12.57
CA ILE A 128 -26.87 -7.50 12.04
C ILE A 128 -27.86 -7.34 10.89
N HIS A 129 -27.86 -8.26 9.91
CA HIS A 129 -28.81 -8.28 8.81
C HIS A 129 -30.26 -8.33 9.32
N ARG A 130 -30.55 -9.14 10.34
CA ARG A 130 -31.89 -9.24 10.92
C ARG A 130 -32.37 -7.92 11.52
N VAL A 131 -31.56 -7.24 12.33
CA VAL A 131 -31.97 -6.02 13.05
C VAL A 131 -31.87 -4.75 12.20
N ALA A 132 -30.98 -4.73 11.21
CA ALA A 132 -30.85 -3.62 10.27
C ALA A 132 -32.09 -3.53 9.37
N GLY A 133 -32.63 -2.32 9.26
CA GLY A 133 -33.72 -1.97 8.37
C GLY A 133 -33.22 -1.65 6.97
N ARG A 134 -32.07 -0.98 6.85
CA ARG A 134 -31.53 -0.56 5.55
C ARG A 134 -30.02 -0.54 5.45
N TYR A 135 -29.33 0.11 6.38
CA TYR A 135 -27.90 0.40 6.23
C TYR A 135 -27.05 -0.28 7.29
N VAL A 136 -25.82 -0.62 6.92
CA VAL A 136 -24.78 -1.05 7.87
C VAL A 136 -23.50 -0.27 7.58
N PHE A 137 -22.85 0.23 8.63
CA PHE A 137 -21.56 0.92 8.56
C PHE A 137 -20.56 0.19 9.45
N LEU A 138 -19.48 -0.33 8.87
CA LEU A 138 -18.44 -1.05 9.58
C LEU A 138 -17.11 -0.31 9.43
N GLN A 139 -16.44 -0.09 10.55
CA GLN A 139 -15.02 0.28 10.61
C GLN A 139 -14.29 -0.85 11.33
N ILE A 140 -13.33 -1.47 10.65
CA ILE A 140 -12.70 -2.71 11.10
C ILE A 140 -11.18 -2.58 11.00
N ALA A 141 -10.46 -2.93 12.06
CA ALA A 141 -9.01 -3.07 12.03
C ALA A 141 -8.59 -4.33 11.24
N THR A 142 -7.59 -4.17 10.37
CA THR A 142 -7.04 -5.25 9.52
C THR A 142 -5.66 -5.74 9.99
N THR A 143 -5.15 -5.17 11.07
CA THR A 143 -3.85 -5.52 11.68
C THR A 143 -4.05 -6.02 13.09
N LEU A 144 -3.07 -6.77 13.63
CA LEU A 144 -3.07 -7.14 15.04
C LEU A 144 -3.15 -5.91 15.95
N ASP A 145 -3.82 -6.06 17.08
CA ASP A 145 -3.81 -5.06 18.15
C ASP A 145 -2.42 -4.94 18.76
N ARG A 146 -2.20 -3.89 19.57
CA ARG A 146 -0.90 -3.61 20.21
C ARG A 146 -0.36 -4.80 21.00
N ASP A 147 -1.25 -5.57 21.64
CA ASP A 147 -0.89 -6.68 22.51
C ASP A 147 -1.00 -8.04 21.77
N GLY A 148 -1.47 -8.04 20.51
CA GLY A 148 -1.67 -9.20 19.65
C GLY A 148 -2.65 -10.24 20.21
N HIS A 149 -3.54 -9.81 21.11
CA HIS A 149 -4.42 -10.69 21.88
C HIS A 149 -5.90 -10.48 21.59
N TRP A 150 -6.29 -9.27 21.21
CA TRP A 150 -7.69 -8.86 21.16
C TRP A 150 -8.30 -8.97 19.76
N HIS A 151 -7.51 -8.78 18.70
CA HIS A 151 -8.01 -8.97 17.33
C HIS A 151 -7.92 -10.46 16.96
N LEU A 152 -9.07 -11.15 17.03
CA LEU A 152 -9.16 -12.58 16.73
C LEU A 152 -9.30 -12.85 15.22
N THR A 153 -9.88 -11.91 14.48
CA THR A 153 -9.97 -11.94 13.01
C THR A 153 -9.13 -10.82 12.42
N VAL A 154 -7.98 -11.17 11.83
CA VAL A 154 -7.05 -10.22 11.18
C VAL A 154 -7.04 -10.52 9.68
N GLU A 155 -8.07 -10.03 8.99
CA GLU A 155 -8.33 -10.28 7.58
C GLU A 155 -8.48 -8.96 6.81
N GLY A 156 -8.15 -8.98 5.51
CA GLY A 156 -8.25 -7.82 4.63
C GLY A 156 -9.69 -7.49 4.19
N ARG A 157 -9.85 -6.35 3.52
CA ARG A 157 -11.14 -5.82 3.05
C ARG A 157 -11.92 -6.84 2.22
N ALA A 158 -11.26 -7.51 1.29
CA ALA A 158 -11.90 -8.47 0.39
C ALA A 158 -12.56 -9.64 1.14
N TRP A 159 -11.96 -10.10 2.24
CA TRP A 159 -12.55 -11.14 3.07
C TRP A 159 -13.81 -10.64 3.77
N TRP A 160 -13.75 -9.47 4.38
CA TRP A 160 -14.88 -8.85 5.08
C TRP A 160 -16.04 -8.52 4.13
N GLU A 161 -15.75 -7.92 2.97
CA GLU A 161 -16.76 -7.67 1.92
C GLU A 161 -17.45 -8.99 1.52
N THR A 162 -16.67 -10.06 1.30
CA THR A 162 -17.21 -11.38 0.95
C THR A 162 -18.18 -11.89 2.03
N LYS A 163 -17.80 -11.81 3.31
CA LYS A 163 -18.67 -12.22 4.42
C LYS A 163 -19.94 -11.38 4.53
N CYS A 164 -19.85 -10.09 4.24
CA CYS A 164 -21.02 -9.21 4.18
C CYS A 164 -21.96 -9.61 3.02
N PHE A 165 -21.43 -9.92 1.84
CA PHE A 165 -22.27 -10.32 0.70
C PHE A 165 -22.92 -11.69 0.92
N GLU A 166 -22.20 -12.64 1.53
CA GLU A 166 -22.75 -13.93 1.96
C GLU A 166 -23.91 -13.76 2.96
N ALA A 167 -23.86 -12.73 3.82
CA ALA A 167 -24.89 -12.41 4.80
C ALA A 167 -26.12 -11.68 4.22
N GLY A 168 -26.14 -11.38 2.92
CA GLY A 168 -27.27 -10.73 2.25
C GLY A 168 -27.15 -9.21 2.10
N PHE A 169 -25.93 -8.69 2.14
CA PHE A 169 -25.66 -7.27 1.88
C PHE A 169 -25.11 -7.02 0.47
N ARG A 170 -25.12 -5.75 0.06
CA ARG A 170 -24.37 -5.20 -1.08
C ARG A 170 -23.62 -3.93 -0.63
N LYS A 171 -22.59 -3.52 -1.37
CA LYS A 171 -21.93 -2.21 -1.17
C LYS A 171 -22.97 -1.09 -1.25
N HIS A 172 -22.86 -0.14 -0.35
CA HIS A 172 -23.66 1.08 -0.38
C HIS A 172 -23.27 1.96 -1.59
N PRO A 173 -24.20 2.68 -2.24
CA PRO A 173 -23.86 3.60 -3.35
C PRO A 173 -22.75 4.61 -3.04
N ALA A 174 -22.74 5.13 -1.80
CA ALA A 174 -21.71 6.05 -1.30
C ALA A 174 -20.39 5.37 -0.89
N TYR A 175 -20.15 4.10 -1.24
CA TYR A 175 -18.93 3.37 -0.84
C TYR A 175 -17.65 4.12 -1.24
N TYR A 176 -17.63 4.65 -2.46
CA TYR A 176 -16.49 5.36 -3.04
C TYR A 176 -16.45 6.86 -2.68
N GLU A 177 -17.40 7.37 -1.89
CA GLU A 177 -17.27 8.69 -1.24
C GLU A 177 -16.36 8.64 -0.01
N ILE A 178 -16.27 7.48 0.64
CA ILE A 178 -15.40 7.26 1.80
C ILE A 178 -14.11 6.56 1.36
N ASN A 179 -14.22 5.62 0.42
CA ASN A 179 -13.12 4.80 -0.05
C ASN A 179 -12.68 5.24 -1.45
N ASP A 180 -11.85 6.29 -1.52
CA ASP A 180 -11.29 6.80 -2.78
C ASP A 180 -10.67 5.68 -3.62
N TYR A 181 -10.85 5.70 -4.93
CA TYR A 181 -10.51 4.59 -5.83
C TYR A 181 -9.05 4.12 -5.72
N GLU A 182 -8.10 5.05 -5.73
CA GLU A 182 -6.66 4.78 -5.63
C GLU A 182 -6.27 4.30 -4.22
N SER A 183 -6.99 4.73 -3.18
CA SER A 183 -6.73 4.30 -1.80
C SER A 183 -6.93 2.79 -1.64
N LEU A 184 -7.78 2.20 -2.49
CA LEU A 184 -8.09 0.77 -2.48
C LEU A 184 -6.96 -0.14 -2.97
N ASN A 185 -5.83 0.43 -3.44
CA ASN A 185 -4.64 -0.32 -3.83
C ASN A 185 -4.01 -1.11 -2.68
N SER A 186 -4.15 -0.63 -1.45
CA SER A 186 -3.68 -1.32 -0.25
C SER A 186 -4.69 -1.15 0.87
N ASP A 187 -4.97 -2.21 1.61
CA ASP A 187 -5.75 -2.09 2.84
C ASP A 187 -4.92 -1.34 3.88
N SER A 188 -5.49 -0.25 4.41
CA SER A 188 -4.91 0.45 5.55
C SER A 188 -5.12 -0.37 6.82
N TRP A 189 -4.52 0.04 7.94
CA TRP A 189 -4.71 -0.61 9.25
C TRP A 189 -6.19 -0.64 9.70
N GLN A 190 -7.02 0.23 9.12
CA GLN A 190 -8.48 0.22 9.22
C GLN A 190 -9.12 0.26 7.83
N VAL A 191 -10.24 -0.44 7.68
CA VAL A 191 -11.08 -0.41 6.48
C VAL A 191 -12.50 0.02 6.82
N PHE A 192 -13.15 0.71 5.87
CA PHE A 192 -14.53 1.14 5.99
C PHE A 192 -15.39 0.35 5.00
N ILE A 193 -16.38 -0.38 5.51
CA ILE A 193 -17.31 -1.17 4.70
C ILE A 193 -18.72 -0.68 4.98
N ILE A 194 -19.31 -0.04 3.97
CA ILE A 194 -20.65 0.53 4.04
C ILE A 194 -21.56 -0.30 3.16
N LEU A 195 -22.72 -0.68 3.70
CA LEU A 195 -23.57 -1.68 3.10
C LEU A 195 -25.03 -1.25 3.07
N GLU A 196 -25.73 -1.76 2.07
CA GLU A 196 -27.18 -1.81 2.03
C GLU A 196 -27.67 -3.26 2.19
N LYS A 197 -28.75 -3.40 2.95
CA LYS A 197 -29.48 -4.64 3.11
C LYS A 197 -30.26 -4.96 1.84
N ILE A 198 -30.13 -6.19 1.35
CA ILE A 198 -30.91 -6.71 0.22
C ILE A 198 -32.26 -7.26 0.76
N PRO A 199 -33.40 -6.96 0.11
CA PRO A 199 -34.68 -7.57 0.48
C PRO A 199 -34.66 -9.09 0.39
N GLU A 200 -35.28 -9.77 1.36
CA GLU A 200 -35.25 -11.23 1.49
C GLU A 200 -35.87 -11.93 0.27
N GLU A 201 -36.95 -11.39 -0.30
CA GLU A 201 -37.59 -11.87 -1.52
C GLU A 201 -36.65 -11.85 -2.74
N VAL A 202 -35.72 -10.89 -2.81
CA VAL A 202 -34.73 -10.79 -3.88
C VAL A 202 -33.58 -11.75 -3.64
N LEU A 203 -33.15 -11.95 -2.38
CA LEU A 203 -32.13 -12.94 -2.02
C LEU A 203 -32.57 -14.37 -2.34
N GLU A 204 -33.84 -14.69 -2.10
CA GLU A 204 -34.42 -16.00 -2.44
C GLU A 204 -34.41 -16.26 -3.95
N LYS A 205 -34.73 -15.23 -4.75
CA LYS A 205 -34.80 -15.33 -6.21
C LYS A 205 -33.42 -15.29 -6.87
N TYR A 206 -32.51 -14.45 -6.37
CA TYR A 206 -31.17 -14.22 -6.92
C TYR A 206 -30.09 -14.36 -5.84
N PRO A 207 -29.87 -15.60 -5.34
CA PRO A 207 -28.84 -15.86 -4.35
C PRO A 207 -27.45 -15.63 -4.96
N LEU A 208 -26.48 -15.25 -4.11
CA LEU A 208 -25.13 -14.90 -4.56
C LEU A 208 -24.46 -16.03 -5.35
N GLY A 209 -24.70 -17.29 -4.97
CA GLY A 209 -24.16 -18.45 -5.67
C GLY A 209 -24.63 -18.60 -7.12
N VAL A 210 -25.83 -18.11 -7.47
CA VAL A 210 -26.31 -18.10 -8.86
C VAL A 210 -25.63 -17.00 -9.66
N LEU A 211 -25.51 -15.79 -9.10
CA LEU A 211 -24.76 -14.69 -9.73
C LEU A 211 -23.28 -15.06 -9.95
N ALA A 212 -22.68 -15.79 -9.01
CA ALA A 212 -21.31 -16.27 -9.13
C ALA A 212 -21.12 -17.29 -10.28
N GLN A 213 -22.14 -18.09 -10.60
CA GLN A 213 -22.09 -19.03 -11.73
C GLN A 213 -22.16 -18.30 -13.08
N GLU A 214 -22.93 -17.21 -13.14
CA GLU A 214 -23.09 -16.37 -14.33
C GLU A 214 -22.13 -15.17 -14.34
N ARG A 215 -21.09 -15.17 -13.51
CA ARG A 215 -20.24 -14.00 -13.20
C ARG A 215 -19.67 -13.27 -14.43
N ASP A 216 -19.40 -13.99 -15.51
CA ASP A 216 -18.81 -13.42 -16.72
C ASP A 216 -19.85 -12.75 -17.63
N LEU A 217 -21.13 -13.10 -17.47
CA LEU A 217 -22.26 -12.55 -18.24
C LEU A 217 -23.13 -11.58 -17.42
N HIS A 218 -23.42 -11.95 -16.17
CA HIS A 218 -24.36 -11.29 -15.28
C HIS A 218 -23.86 -11.30 -13.83
N MET A 219 -23.12 -10.24 -13.43
CA MET A 219 -22.72 -10.01 -12.04
C MET A 219 -23.17 -8.62 -11.58
N ASP A 220 -23.69 -8.56 -10.35
CA ASP A 220 -23.99 -7.31 -9.68
C ASP A 220 -22.71 -6.84 -8.98
N MET A 221 -22.07 -5.81 -9.52
CA MET A 221 -20.77 -5.37 -9.04
C MET A 221 -20.81 -4.82 -7.61
N LEU A 222 -21.99 -4.47 -7.06
CA LEU A 222 -22.12 -4.12 -5.64
C LEU A 222 -22.10 -5.35 -4.73
N ARG A 223 -22.16 -6.56 -5.28
CA ARG A 223 -22.11 -7.85 -4.58
C ARG A 223 -20.85 -8.66 -4.95
N GLU A 224 -19.89 -8.03 -5.61
CA GLU A 224 -18.60 -8.61 -5.99
C GLU A 224 -17.45 -7.88 -5.29
N THR A 225 -16.41 -8.62 -4.91
CA THR A 225 -15.21 -8.08 -4.27
C THR A 225 -14.09 -7.85 -5.29
N GLY A 226 -13.20 -6.91 -4.96
CA GLY A 226 -11.94 -6.73 -5.69
C GLY A 226 -11.97 -5.80 -6.89
N ARG A 227 -10.85 -5.78 -7.62
CA ARG A 227 -10.48 -4.74 -8.61
C ARG A 227 -11.50 -4.54 -9.73
N ARG A 228 -12.06 -5.63 -10.26
CA ARG A 228 -13.09 -5.59 -11.31
C ARG A 228 -14.32 -4.84 -10.86
N SER A 229 -14.92 -5.26 -9.74
CA SER A 229 -16.08 -4.59 -9.14
C SER A 229 -15.78 -3.11 -8.89
N ASP A 230 -14.62 -2.82 -8.28
CA ASP A 230 -14.25 -1.45 -7.95
C ASP A 230 -14.15 -0.56 -9.20
N GLY A 231 -13.52 -1.03 -10.28
CA GLY A 231 -13.38 -0.28 -11.54
C GLY A 231 -14.73 0.07 -12.16
N HIS A 232 -15.63 -0.91 -12.29
CA HIS A 232 -16.94 -0.69 -12.88
C HIS A 232 -17.82 0.22 -12.02
N VAL A 233 -17.90 0.01 -10.70
CA VAL A 233 -18.75 0.85 -9.84
C VAL A 233 -18.23 2.29 -9.79
N PHE A 234 -16.91 2.47 -9.84
CA PHE A 234 -16.31 3.79 -9.82
C PHE A 234 -16.69 4.63 -11.06
N HIS A 235 -16.85 4.03 -12.24
CA HIS A 235 -17.37 4.76 -13.42
C HIS A 235 -18.74 5.38 -13.17
N TYR A 236 -19.65 4.65 -12.52
CA TYR A 236 -20.98 5.16 -12.17
C TYR A 236 -20.95 6.19 -11.04
N HIS A 237 -20.08 6.00 -10.04
CA HIS A 237 -19.85 7.00 -9.00
C HIS A 237 -19.29 8.31 -9.61
N PHE A 238 -18.34 8.20 -10.54
CA PHE A 238 -17.82 9.34 -11.28
C PHE A 238 -18.91 10.02 -12.12
N ALA A 239 -19.72 9.25 -12.85
CA ALA A 239 -20.82 9.80 -13.65
C ALA A 239 -21.88 10.53 -12.80
N SER A 240 -22.13 10.08 -11.56
CA SER A 240 -23.10 10.75 -10.69
C SER A 240 -22.71 12.20 -10.38
N GLN A 241 -21.42 12.55 -10.44
CA GLN A 241 -20.92 13.92 -10.27
C GLN A 241 -21.29 14.87 -11.43
N TYR A 242 -21.77 14.32 -12.55
CA TYR A 242 -22.27 15.08 -13.70
C TYR A 242 -23.80 15.15 -13.75
N ILE A 243 -24.50 14.37 -12.92
CA ILE A 243 -25.97 14.37 -12.84
C ILE A 243 -26.41 15.54 -11.97
N ARG A 244 -27.32 16.34 -12.50
CA ARG A 244 -27.77 17.59 -11.88
C ARG A 244 -29.17 17.40 -11.27
N PRO A 245 -29.57 18.26 -10.32
CA PRO A 245 -30.92 18.24 -9.79
C PRO A 245 -31.96 18.36 -10.90
N GLY A 246 -32.90 17.41 -10.94
CA GLY A 246 -33.97 17.43 -11.92
C GLY A 246 -33.68 16.68 -13.24
N ASP A 247 -32.45 16.20 -13.46
CA ASP A 247 -32.06 15.52 -14.69
C ASP A 247 -32.82 14.20 -14.89
N VAL A 248 -33.16 13.90 -16.15
CA VAL A 248 -33.54 12.57 -16.61
C VAL A 248 -32.31 11.88 -17.18
N VAL A 249 -31.95 10.72 -16.64
CA VAL A 249 -30.70 10.03 -16.97
C VAL A 249 -31.01 8.66 -17.60
N LEU A 250 -30.28 8.33 -18.67
CA LEU A 250 -30.34 7.03 -19.33
C LEU A 250 -29.04 6.27 -19.06
N ASP A 251 -29.17 5.09 -18.47
CA ASP A 251 -28.10 4.11 -18.34
C ASP A 251 -28.24 3.08 -19.47
N ALA A 252 -27.48 3.26 -20.55
CA ALA A 252 -27.57 2.47 -21.77
C ALA A 252 -26.60 1.28 -21.74
N ALA A 253 -27.16 0.07 -21.79
CA ALA A 253 -26.54 -1.21 -21.42
C ALA A 253 -26.29 -1.33 -19.90
N CYS A 254 -27.35 -1.14 -19.11
CA CYS A 254 -27.29 -1.08 -17.64
C CYS A 254 -26.99 -2.43 -16.96
N GLY A 255 -27.01 -3.54 -17.70
CA GLY A 255 -26.86 -4.88 -17.13
C GLY A 255 -27.84 -5.14 -15.99
N LEU A 256 -27.30 -5.56 -14.83
CA LEU A 256 -28.08 -5.84 -13.62
C LEU A 256 -28.51 -4.58 -12.83
N GLY A 257 -28.30 -3.37 -13.38
CA GLY A 257 -28.84 -2.12 -12.85
C GLY A 257 -28.12 -1.52 -11.65
N TYR A 258 -26.98 -2.09 -11.23
CA TYR A 258 -26.21 -1.58 -10.09
C TYR A 258 -25.68 -0.16 -10.34
N GLY A 259 -25.27 0.13 -11.57
CA GLY A 259 -24.78 1.45 -11.98
C GLY A 259 -25.87 2.51 -11.94
N THR A 260 -27.05 2.16 -12.46
CA THR A 260 -28.28 2.96 -12.31
C THR A 260 -28.55 3.28 -10.84
N HIS A 261 -28.49 2.29 -9.95
CA HIS A 261 -28.72 2.51 -8.51
C HIS A 261 -27.69 3.45 -7.86
N VAL A 262 -26.41 3.30 -8.22
CA VAL A 262 -25.32 4.16 -7.74
C VAL A 262 -25.53 5.61 -8.17
N MET A 263 -25.83 5.83 -9.44
CA MET A 263 -26.10 7.15 -10.00
C MET A 263 -27.32 7.82 -9.36
N TYR A 264 -28.43 7.09 -9.17
CA TYR A 264 -29.63 7.64 -8.54
C TYR A 264 -29.36 8.04 -7.08
N SER A 265 -28.68 7.17 -6.34
CA SER A 265 -28.49 7.37 -4.89
C SER A 265 -27.48 8.46 -4.56
N ASN A 266 -26.50 8.70 -5.44
CA ASN A 266 -25.47 9.73 -5.28
C ASN A 266 -25.75 11.00 -6.09
N SER A 267 -27.01 11.24 -6.49
CA SER A 267 -27.40 12.45 -7.22
C SER A 267 -28.80 12.93 -6.86
N PHE A 268 -29.21 14.06 -7.44
CA PHE A 268 -30.56 14.61 -7.33
C PHE A 268 -31.37 14.43 -8.63
N ALA A 269 -31.09 13.35 -9.37
CA ALA A 269 -31.80 13.03 -10.59
C ALA A 269 -33.32 12.98 -10.36
N LYS A 270 -34.09 13.50 -11.31
CA LYS A 270 -35.54 13.34 -11.31
C LYS A 270 -35.94 11.91 -11.65
N ARG A 271 -35.22 11.28 -12.58
CA ARG A 271 -35.55 9.94 -13.08
C ARG A 271 -34.33 9.25 -13.68
N LEU A 272 -34.19 7.96 -13.43
CA LEU A 272 -33.26 7.09 -14.16
C LEU A 272 -33.99 6.02 -14.97
N ILE A 273 -33.44 5.75 -16.15
CA ILE A 273 -33.92 4.74 -17.08
C ILE A 273 -32.74 3.82 -17.40
N GLY A 274 -32.75 2.59 -16.89
CA GLY A 274 -31.80 1.56 -17.29
C GLY A 274 -32.32 0.78 -18.51
N VAL A 275 -31.47 0.58 -19.51
CA VAL A 275 -31.79 -0.18 -20.72
C VAL A 275 -30.77 -1.29 -20.94
N ASP A 276 -31.23 -2.50 -21.19
CA ASP A 276 -30.38 -3.64 -21.55
C ASP A 276 -31.12 -4.58 -22.50
N LEU A 277 -30.39 -5.39 -23.27
CA LEU A 277 -30.98 -6.37 -24.20
C LEU A 277 -31.39 -7.67 -23.48
N SER A 278 -30.80 -7.96 -22.31
CA SER A 278 -31.06 -9.20 -21.57
C SER A 278 -32.33 -9.08 -20.71
N HIS A 279 -33.34 -9.89 -21.04
CA HIS A 279 -34.55 -10.04 -20.24
C HIS A 279 -34.25 -10.38 -18.77
N TYR A 280 -33.33 -11.32 -18.55
CA TYR A 280 -32.90 -11.73 -17.20
C TYR A 280 -32.31 -10.55 -16.42
N ALA A 281 -31.48 -9.75 -17.09
CA ALA A 281 -30.82 -8.63 -16.44
C ALA A 281 -31.81 -7.53 -16.02
N ILE A 282 -32.77 -7.22 -16.89
CA ILE A 282 -33.85 -6.27 -16.60
C ILE A 282 -34.77 -6.77 -15.51
N GLU A 283 -35.11 -8.07 -15.49
CA GLU A 283 -35.93 -8.66 -14.43
C GLU A 283 -35.23 -8.59 -13.06
N TYR A 284 -33.91 -8.85 -13.02
CA TYR A 284 -33.10 -8.67 -11.82
C TYR A 284 -33.08 -7.20 -11.39
N ALA A 285 -32.70 -6.31 -12.30
CA ALA A 285 -32.53 -4.88 -12.03
C ALA A 285 -33.83 -4.25 -11.49
N PHE A 286 -34.97 -4.60 -12.11
CA PHE A 286 -36.28 -4.16 -11.63
C PHE A 286 -36.59 -4.68 -10.23
N SER A 287 -36.32 -5.95 -9.96
CA SER A 287 -36.59 -6.55 -8.63
C SER A 287 -35.69 -5.97 -7.54
N MET A 288 -34.45 -5.60 -7.89
CA MET A 288 -33.41 -5.17 -6.95
C MET A 288 -33.37 -3.65 -6.72
N TYR A 289 -33.64 -2.87 -7.76
CA TYR A 289 -33.39 -1.43 -7.81
C TYR A 289 -34.57 -0.61 -8.36
N GLY A 290 -35.66 -1.26 -8.79
CA GLY A 290 -36.83 -0.58 -9.35
C GLY A 290 -37.57 0.29 -8.33
N GLY A 291 -38.07 1.44 -8.77
CA GLY A 291 -38.79 2.39 -7.92
C GLY A 291 -39.70 3.33 -8.71
N ALA A 292 -40.27 4.33 -8.04
CA ALA A 292 -41.13 5.32 -8.70
C ALA A 292 -40.37 6.13 -9.78
N ASP A 293 -39.11 6.47 -9.48
CA ASP A 293 -38.25 7.31 -10.31
C ASP A 293 -37.12 6.52 -11.00
N VAL A 294 -37.06 5.19 -10.82
CA VAL A 294 -36.06 4.32 -11.44
C VAL A 294 -36.77 3.20 -12.19
N SER A 295 -36.62 3.16 -13.52
CA SER A 295 -37.26 2.18 -14.40
C SER A 295 -36.24 1.42 -15.22
N PHE A 296 -36.48 0.14 -15.47
CA PHE A 296 -35.65 -0.72 -16.32
C PHE A 296 -36.45 -1.22 -17.53
N VAL A 297 -35.86 -1.16 -18.72
CA VAL A 297 -36.53 -1.46 -19.99
C VAL A 297 -35.67 -2.40 -20.83
N GLU A 298 -36.26 -3.52 -21.27
CA GLU A 298 -35.63 -4.40 -22.26
C GLU A 298 -35.69 -3.75 -23.65
N SER A 299 -34.55 -3.31 -24.19
CA SER A 299 -34.47 -2.69 -25.52
C SER A 299 -33.05 -2.76 -26.09
N ASN A 300 -32.93 -2.73 -27.42
CA ASN A 300 -31.66 -2.54 -28.09
C ASN A 300 -31.27 -1.05 -28.06
N VAL A 301 -30.08 -0.72 -27.56
CA VAL A 301 -29.55 0.65 -27.49
C VAL A 301 -29.33 1.28 -28.87
N GLU A 302 -29.17 0.50 -29.93
CA GLU A 302 -29.15 0.98 -31.33
C GLU A 302 -30.54 1.40 -31.85
N ASN A 303 -31.60 1.26 -31.03
CA ASN A 303 -32.95 1.72 -31.33
C ASN A 303 -33.69 2.08 -30.04
N LEU A 304 -33.63 3.35 -29.67
CA LEU A 304 -34.29 3.92 -28.49
C LEU A 304 -35.63 4.59 -28.85
N SER A 305 -36.37 4.03 -29.79
CA SER A 305 -37.64 4.63 -30.28
C SER A 305 -38.75 4.75 -29.24
N PHE A 306 -38.64 4.07 -28.09
CA PHE A 306 -39.53 4.27 -26.96
C PHE A 306 -39.27 5.59 -26.20
N LEU A 307 -38.10 6.20 -26.41
CA LEU A 307 -37.74 7.54 -25.93
C LEU A 307 -37.96 8.57 -27.03
N ALA A 308 -38.56 9.69 -26.65
CA ALA A 308 -38.71 10.84 -27.54
C ALA A 308 -37.35 11.49 -27.82
N ASP A 309 -37.27 12.22 -28.93
CA ASP A 309 -36.14 13.10 -29.22
C ASP A 309 -35.99 14.13 -28.09
N ASP A 310 -34.75 14.52 -27.78
CA ASP A 310 -34.41 15.51 -26.76
C ASP A 310 -35.16 15.32 -25.41
N SER A 311 -35.19 14.08 -24.90
CA SER A 311 -35.94 13.69 -23.69
C SER A 311 -35.06 13.34 -22.48
N VAL A 312 -33.75 13.22 -22.67
CA VAL A 312 -32.77 12.81 -21.64
C VAL A 312 -31.74 13.92 -21.44
N ASP A 313 -31.28 14.17 -20.21
CA ASP A 313 -30.29 15.20 -19.88
C ASP A 313 -28.85 14.62 -19.77
N LEU A 314 -28.71 13.35 -19.38
CA LEU A 314 -27.43 12.64 -19.32
C LEU A 314 -27.56 11.18 -19.76
N ILE A 315 -26.60 10.69 -20.54
CA ILE A 315 -26.49 9.28 -20.93
C ILE A 315 -25.17 8.72 -20.40
N THR A 316 -25.22 7.56 -19.74
CA THR A 316 -24.05 6.70 -19.51
C THR A 316 -24.10 5.49 -20.42
N SER A 317 -22.94 5.06 -20.93
CA SER A 317 -22.82 3.77 -21.61
C SER A 317 -21.37 3.29 -21.49
N PHE A 318 -21.14 2.37 -20.55
CA PHE A 318 -19.81 1.89 -20.23
C PHE A 318 -19.57 0.53 -20.87
N GLU A 319 -18.36 0.34 -21.42
CA GLU A 319 -17.92 -0.91 -22.06
C GLU A 319 -18.98 -1.52 -23.00
N THR A 320 -19.51 -0.69 -23.92
CA THR A 320 -20.62 -1.07 -24.81
C THR A 320 -20.32 -0.85 -26.30
N LEU A 321 -19.56 0.18 -26.66
CA LEU A 321 -19.32 0.55 -28.06
C LEU A 321 -18.57 -0.54 -28.83
N GLU A 322 -17.69 -1.27 -28.16
CA GLU A 322 -16.97 -2.43 -28.67
C GLU A 322 -17.89 -3.62 -28.98
N HIS A 323 -19.07 -3.70 -28.37
CA HIS A 323 -20.01 -4.81 -28.49
C HIS A 323 -21.13 -4.58 -29.52
N VAL A 324 -21.28 -3.37 -30.07
CA VAL A 324 -22.32 -3.08 -31.07
C VAL A 324 -21.81 -3.20 -32.50
N GLN A 325 -22.68 -3.61 -33.43
CA GLN A 325 -22.27 -3.76 -34.83
C GLN A 325 -22.01 -2.42 -35.52
N ASP A 326 -22.86 -1.41 -35.25
CA ASP A 326 -22.71 -0.06 -35.81
C ASP A 326 -22.66 1.01 -34.69
N PRO A 327 -21.46 1.31 -34.15
CA PRO A 327 -21.28 2.34 -33.13
C PRO A 327 -21.81 3.71 -33.56
N ARG A 328 -21.77 4.04 -34.85
CA ARG A 328 -22.30 5.33 -35.34
C ARG A 328 -23.81 5.40 -35.23
N LYS A 329 -24.51 4.29 -35.45
CA LYS A 329 -25.97 4.22 -35.27
C LYS A 329 -26.35 4.40 -33.80
N LEU A 330 -25.61 3.77 -32.88
CA LEU A 330 -25.78 3.97 -31.44
C LEU A 330 -25.56 5.44 -31.03
N LEU A 331 -24.45 6.04 -31.46
CA LEU A 331 -24.14 7.44 -31.17
C LEU A 331 -25.15 8.42 -31.77
N ALA A 332 -25.71 8.10 -32.94
CA ALA A 332 -26.80 8.87 -33.53
C ALA A 332 -28.09 8.79 -32.69
N GLU A 333 -28.44 7.61 -32.16
CA GLU A 333 -29.57 7.47 -31.24
C GLU A 333 -29.35 8.21 -29.92
N PHE A 334 -28.13 8.14 -29.35
CA PHE A 334 -27.77 8.94 -28.17
C PHE A 334 -27.90 10.44 -28.46
N SER A 335 -27.39 10.92 -29.59
CA SER A 335 -27.53 12.32 -30.01
C SER A 335 -29.00 12.70 -30.19
N ARG A 336 -29.84 11.82 -30.72
CA ARG A 336 -31.29 12.06 -30.90
C ARG A 336 -32.01 12.23 -29.57
N VAL A 337 -31.81 11.34 -28.61
CA VAL A 337 -32.57 11.35 -27.34
C VAL A 337 -32.01 12.34 -26.31
N LEU A 338 -30.72 12.65 -26.37
CA LEU A 338 -30.08 13.62 -25.47
C LEU A 338 -30.58 15.03 -25.78
N ARG A 339 -30.92 15.81 -24.77
CA ARG A 339 -31.32 17.22 -24.90
C ARG A 339 -30.15 18.08 -25.36
N PRO A 340 -30.42 19.24 -25.96
CA PRO A 340 -29.40 20.27 -26.12
C PRO A 340 -28.70 20.52 -24.78
N THR A 341 -27.38 20.64 -24.77
CA THR A 341 -26.53 20.80 -23.57
C THR A 341 -26.49 19.62 -22.60
N GLY A 342 -27.06 18.47 -23.00
CA GLY A 342 -26.93 17.22 -22.28
C GLY A 342 -25.53 16.59 -22.45
N ARG A 343 -25.19 15.67 -21.54
CA ARG A 343 -23.90 14.99 -21.53
C ARG A 343 -24.01 13.51 -21.87
N LEU A 344 -23.00 12.99 -22.53
CA LEU A 344 -22.77 11.57 -22.76
C LEU A 344 -21.45 11.19 -22.07
N ILE A 345 -21.49 10.18 -21.21
CA ILE A 345 -20.30 9.62 -20.57
C ILE A 345 -20.16 8.18 -21.04
N VAL A 346 -19.04 7.87 -21.69
CA VAL A 346 -18.78 6.54 -22.25
C VAL A 346 -17.40 6.04 -21.85
N SER A 347 -17.25 4.72 -21.77
CA SER A 347 -15.94 4.07 -21.64
C SER A 347 -15.76 3.01 -22.72
N VAL A 348 -14.51 2.79 -23.12
CA VAL A 348 -14.10 1.69 -23.99
C VAL A 348 -12.76 1.11 -23.51
N PRO A 349 -12.52 -0.19 -23.71
CA PRO A 349 -11.21 -0.79 -23.54
C PRO A 349 -10.17 -0.11 -24.46
N ASN A 350 -8.99 0.21 -23.91
CA ASN A 350 -7.94 0.92 -24.64
C ASN A 350 -6.86 -0.04 -25.16
N ARG A 351 -6.83 -0.27 -26.48
CA ARG A 351 -5.91 -1.18 -27.17
C ARG A 351 -5.91 -2.58 -26.55
N TRP A 352 -7.11 -3.11 -26.33
CA TRP A 352 -7.31 -4.44 -25.78
C TRP A 352 -7.07 -5.49 -26.87
N VAL A 353 -5.82 -5.88 -27.07
CA VAL A 353 -5.42 -6.79 -28.14
C VAL A 353 -4.45 -7.86 -27.66
N ASP A 354 -4.50 -9.04 -28.28
CA ASP A 354 -3.55 -10.13 -28.12
C ASP A 354 -2.27 -9.91 -28.94
N GLU A 355 -1.33 -10.87 -28.91
CA GLU A 355 -0.07 -10.82 -29.66
C GLU A 355 -0.26 -10.70 -31.19
N THR A 356 -1.45 -11.01 -31.70
CA THR A 356 -1.82 -10.90 -33.12
C THR A 356 -2.41 -9.53 -33.48
N GLY A 357 -2.61 -8.66 -32.48
CA GLY A 357 -3.22 -7.34 -32.64
C GLY A 357 -4.75 -7.40 -32.73
N LYS A 358 -5.39 -8.51 -32.34
CA LYS A 358 -6.85 -8.66 -32.31
C LYS A 358 -7.37 -8.71 -30.89
N ASP A 359 -8.60 -8.25 -30.70
CA ASP A 359 -9.24 -8.41 -29.40
C ASP A 359 -9.46 -9.91 -29.09
N PRO A 360 -8.98 -10.41 -27.95
CA PRO A 360 -9.20 -11.80 -27.55
C PRO A 360 -10.67 -12.11 -27.22
N ASN A 361 -11.51 -11.10 -26.96
CA ASN A 361 -12.92 -11.30 -26.69
C ASN A 361 -13.72 -11.48 -28.01
N PRO A 362 -14.35 -12.64 -28.26
CA PRO A 362 -15.09 -12.88 -29.50
C PRO A 362 -16.34 -11.99 -29.66
N TRP A 363 -16.77 -11.32 -28.59
CA TRP A 363 -17.90 -10.39 -28.60
C TRP A 363 -17.49 -8.93 -28.77
N HIS A 364 -16.19 -8.63 -28.92
CA HIS A 364 -15.71 -7.30 -29.30
C HIS A 364 -15.59 -7.23 -30.82
N PHE A 365 -16.44 -6.40 -31.44
CA PHE A 365 -16.44 -6.17 -32.89
C PHE A 365 -15.45 -5.08 -33.31
N HIS A 366 -15.01 -4.24 -32.36
CA HIS A 366 -14.13 -3.10 -32.62
C HIS A 366 -13.02 -3.02 -31.57
N VAL A 367 -11.81 -2.70 -32.01
CA VAL A 367 -10.70 -2.34 -31.12
C VAL A 367 -10.64 -0.83 -31.03
N TYR A 368 -10.67 -0.30 -29.81
CA TYR A 368 -10.60 1.13 -29.57
C TYR A 368 -9.21 1.58 -29.12
N ASP A 369 -8.83 2.77 -29.56
CA ASP A 369 -7.95 3.66 -28.82
C ASP A 369 -8.59 5.05 -28.80
N TRP A 370 -7.93 6.02 -28.16
CA TRP A 370 -8.46 7.37 -28.07
C TRP A 370 -8.75 8.01 -29.43
N ALA A 371 -7.91 7.78 -30.44
CA ALA A 371 -8.09 8.43 -31.74
C ALA A 371 -9.40 7.97 -32.39
N VAL A 372 -9.68 6.66 -32.34
CA VAL A 372 -10.93 6.07 -32.85
C VAL A 372 -12.14 6.57 -32.07
N LEU A 373 -12.08 6.56 -30.73
CA LEU A 373 -13.18 7.02 -29.89
C LEU A 373 -13.50 8.50 -30.16
N ASN A 374 -12.47 9.35 -30.18
CA ASN A 374 -12.59 10.78 -30.44
C ASN A 374 -13.16 11.07 -31.83
N GLU A 375 -12.72 10.36 -32.88
CA GLU A 375 -13.26 10.50 -34.24
C GLU A 375 -14.76 10.16 -34.31
N GLN A 376 -15.19 9.12 -33.62
CA GLN A 376 -16.60 8.70 -33.62
C GLN A 376 -17.48 9.67 -32.82
N LEU A 377 -17.06 10.05 -31.62
CA LEU A 377 -17.82 10.97 -30.77
C LEU A 377 -17.92 12.38 -31.37
N SER A 378 -16.84 12.89 -31.98
CA SER A 378 -16.78 14.24 -32.57
C SER A 378 -17.73 14.45 -33.75
N GLN A 379 -18.31 13.38 -34.31
CA GLN A 379 -19.34 13.47 -35.35
C GLN A 379 -20.68 14.00 -34.81
N PHE A 380 -20.93 13.85 -33.51
CA PHE A 380 -22.21 14.15 -32.87
C PHE A 380 -22.10 15.06 -31.65
N PHE A 381 -20.93 15.10 -30.99
CA PHE A 381 -20.73 15.77 -29.71
C PHE A 381 -19.42 16.57 -29.68
N LEU A 382 -19.36 17.55 -28.78
CA LEU A 382 -18.11 18.19 -28.37
C LEU A 382 -17.48 17.35 -27.26
N ILE A 383 -16.22 16.95 -27.39
CA ILE A 383 -15.49 16.29 -26.29
C ILE A 383 -15.13 17.34 -25.24
N GLU A 384 -15.58 17.15 -24.00
CA GLU A 384 -15.20 18.00 -22.87
C GLU A 384 -13.96 17.46 -22.18
N GLU A 385 -13.96 16.19 -21.80
CA GLU A 385 -12.93 15.64 -20.92
C GLU A 385 -12.61 14.19 -21.30
N ARG A 386 -11.34 13.81 -21.10
CA ARG A 386 -10.85 12.44 -21.20
C ARG A 386 -10.24 12.02 -19.86
N PHE A 387 -10.59 10.81 -19.45
CA PHE A 387 -9.97 10.14 -18.32
C PHE A 387 -9.41 8.79 -18.78
N ASP A 388 -8.34 8.38 -18.11
CA ASP A 388 -7.71 7.09 -18.28
C ASP A 388 -7.86 6.31 -16.97
N GLN A 389 -8.40 5.09 -17.06
CA GLN A 389 -8.53 4.19 -15.92
C GLN A 389 -7.56 3.01 -16.04
N ILE A 390 -6.92 2.69 -14.93
CA ILE A 390 -6.26 1.43 -14.64
C ILE A 390 -7.02 0.82 -13.47
N ALA A 391 -7.55 -0.40 -13.62
CA ALA A 391 -8.14 -1.14 -12.50
C ALA A 391 -7.10 -2.04 -11.83
N GLY A 392 -6.12 -2.50 -12.61
CA GLY A 392 -5.16 -3.50 -12.18
C GLY A 392 -5.81 -4.88 -12.04
N GLY A 393 -5.00 -5.92 -12.11
CA GLY A 393 -5.47 -7.31 -12.12
C GLY A 393 -6.18 -7.74 -13.41
N GLY A 394 -6.20 -6.88 -14.44
CA GLY A 394 -6.69 -7.18 -15.78
C GLY A 394 -5.63 -7.77 -16.70
N PHE A 395 -5.97 -7.98 -17.98
CA PHE A 395 -5.08 -8.64 -18.95
C PHE A 395 -3.87 -7.79 -19.35
N LYS A 396 -4.06 -6.47 -19.48
CA LYS A 396 -3.03 -5.56 -20.02
C LYS A 396 -2.09 -5.00 -18.95
N LEU A 397 -2.64 -4.58 -17.81
CA LEU A 397 -1.91 -3.93 -16.72
C LEU A 397 -2.14 -4.66 -15.39
N SER A 398 -1.91 -5.98 -15.37
CA SER A 398 -2.24 -6.84 -14.22
C SER A 398 -1.60 -6.40 -12.90
N GLU A 399 -0.34 -5.99 -12.94
CA GLU A 399 0.44 -5.59 -11.75
C GLU A 399 0.37 -4.08 -11.44
N SER A 400 -0.34 -3.31 -12.25
CA SER A 400 -0.40 -1.86 -12.07
C SER A 400 -1.37 -1.45 -10.96
N PRO A 401 -1.07 -0.37 -10.21
CA PRO A 401 -2.01 0.17 -9.24
C PRO A 401 -3.25 0.72 -9.93
N ARG A 402 -4.40 0.65 -9.24
CA ARG A 402 -5.61 1.38 -9.59
C ARG A 402 -5.29 2.86 -9.74
N LEU A 403 -5.78 3.46 -10.81
CA LEU A 403 -5.62 4.87 -11.12
C LEU A 403 -6.82 5.34 -11.96
N PHE A 404 -7.39 6.48 -11.63
CA PHE A 404 -8.37 7.17 -12.47
C PHE A 404 -7.98 8.64 -12.57
N GLN A 405 -7.41 9.02 -13.72
CA GLN A 405 -6.84 10.35 -13.89
C GLN A 405 -7.30 11.02 -15.17
N ARG A 406 -7.31 12.35 -15.17
CA ARG A 406 -7.58 13.16 -16.35
C ARG A 406 -6.34 13.18 -17.26
N SER A 407 -6.52 12.89 -18.55
CA SER A 407 -5.40 12.68 -19.49
C SER A 407 -4.60 13.96 -19.83
N ASP A 408 -5.20 15.14 -19.67
CA ASP A 408 -4.61 16.43 -20.05
C ASP A 408 -3.44 16.85 -19.13
N GLU A 409 -3.29 16.19 -17.97
CA GLU A 409 -2.23 16.48 -16.99
C GLU A 409 -0.85 15.95 -17.42
N GLY A 410 -0.73 15.30 -18.59
CA GLY A 410 0.51 14.70 -19.12
C GLY A 410 1.14 15.33 -20.37
N GLY A 411 0.54 16.40 -20.93
CA GLY A 411 1.01 16.98 -22.20
C GLY A 411 0.67 16.11 -23.43
N VAL A 412 0.47 16.77 -24.57
CA VAL A 412 -0.18 16.23 -25.79
C VAL A 412 0.57 15.05 -26.46
N ASN A 413 1.74 14.61 -25.94
CA ASN A 413 2.61 13.64 -26.62
C ASN A 413 3.10 12.43 -25.80
N GLU A 414 2.76 12.28 -24.52
CA GLU A 414 3.08 11.06 -23.74
C GLU A 414 1.87 10.65 -22.91
N CYS A 415 0.92 9.97 -23.56
CA CYS A 415 -0.26 9.44 -22.87
C CYS A 415 0.15 8.20 -22.07
N ALA A 416 -0.07 8.21 -20.75
CA ALA A 416 0.18 7.05 -19.90
C ALA A 416 -0.63 5.84 -20.38
N GLU A 417 -0.04 4.65 -20.29
CA GLU A 417 -0.73 3.41 -20.66
C GLU A 417 -1.92 3.16 -19.71
N SER A 418 -3.09 2.85 -20.27
CA SER A 418 -4.33 2.61 -19.52
C SER A 418 -5.08 1.39 -20.05
N GLU A 419 -5.99 0.87 -19.23
CA GLU A 419 -6.88 -0.25 -19.57
C GLU A 419 -8.19 0.24 -20.19
N TRP A 420 -8.75 1.36 -19.70
CA TRP A 420 -9.94 1.98 -20.26
C TRP A 420 -9.73 3.47 -20.56
N CYS A 421 -10.34 3.92 -21.65
CA CYS A 421 -10.54 5.34 -21.94
C CYS A 421 -11.98 5.72 -21.60
N VAL A 422 -12.15 6.74 -20.78
CA VAL A 422 -13.46 7.32 -20.44
C VAL A 422 -13.56 8.71 -21.04
N ALA A 423 -14.65 9.00 -21.75
CA ALA A 423 -14.90 10.28 -22.37
C ALA A 423 -16.16 10.92 -21.81
N VAL A 424 -16.08 12.21 -21.49
CA VAL A 424 -17.24 13.07 -21.26
C VAL A 424 -17.44 13.92 -22.49
N ALA A 425 -18.59 13.76 -23.13
CA ALA A 425 -18.97 14.47 -24.35
C ALA A 425 -20.25 15.28 -24.13
N PHE A 426 -20.39 16.37 -24.85
CA PHE A 426 -21.44 17.38 -24.68
C PHE A 426 -22.21 17.61 -25.98
N LYS A 427 -23.54 17.54 -25.93
CA LYS A 427 -24.39 17.87 -27.07
C LYS A 427 -24.54 19.38 -27.18
N GLN A 428 -23.97 19.99 -28.21
CA GLN A 428 -24.08 21.42 -28.46
C GLN A 428 -25.55 21.83 -28.70
N SER A 429 -25.95 23.06 -28.34
CA SER A 429 -27.30 23.54 -28.62
C SER A 429 -27.53 24.01 -30.06
N LYS A 430 -26.48 24.01 -30.88
CA LYS A 430 -26.52 24.52 -32.25
C LYS A 430 -27.56 23.76 -33.09
N GLY A 431 -28.48 24.52 -33.70
CA GLY A 431 -29.50 23.96 -34.59
C GLY A 431 -30.69 23.32 -33.87
N THR A 432 -30.77 23.41 -32.54
CA THR A 432 -31.96 22.95 -31.81
C THR A 432 -33.18 23.78 -32.15
N SER A 433 -34.33 23.11 -32.24
CA SER A 433 -35.66 23.74 -32.30
C SER A 433 -36.47 23.53 -31.03
N LEU A 434 -35.92 22.80 -30.05
CA LEU A 434 -36.56 22.54 -28.77
C LEU A 434 -36.63 23.85 -27.97
N PRO A 435 -37.82 24.30 -27.53
CA PRO A 435 -37.95 25.43 -26.63
C PRO A 435 -37.15 25.20 -25.35
N PHE A 436 -36.46 26.24 -24.87
CA PHE A 436 -35.77 26.16 -23.59
C PHE A 436 -36.77 26.13 -22.44
N GLU A 437 -36.60 25.18 -21.54
CA GLU A 437 -37.35 25.05 -20.29
C GLU A 437 -36.34 25.07 -19.12
N GLU A 438 -36.56 25.95 -18.15
CA GLU A 438 -35.74 25.97 -16.95
C GLU A 438 -36.20 24.86 -16.00
N THR A 439 -35.35 23.84 -15.83
CA THR A 439 -35.65 22.62 -15.05
C THR A 439 -35.06 22.63 -13.65
N VAL A 440 -34.11 23.51 -13.34
CA VAL A 440 -33.39 23.53 -12.06
C VAL A 440 -34.16 24.29 -11.00
N TYR A 441 -34.77 25.39 -11.42
CA TYR A 441 -35.42 26.36 -10.56
C TYR A 441 -36.89 26.46 -11.00
N PRO A 442 -37.79 25.61 -10.50
CA PRO A 442 -39.21 25.68 -10.86
C PRO A 442 -39.85 26.97 -10.33
N TYR A 443 -40.67 27.65 -11.14
CA TYR A 443 -41.27 28.96 -10.79
C TYR A 443 -42.80 28.94 -10.82
N SER A 444 -43.47 29.46 -9.78
CA SER A 444 -44.89 29.85 -9.87
C SER A 444 -45.05 31.37 -10.03
N LYS A 445 -44.09 32.18 -9.54
CA LYS A 445 -43.91 33.62 -9.83
C LYS A 445 -42.41 34.01 -9.86
N PRO A 446 -41.77 34.08 -11.04
CA PRO A 446 -40.32 34.33 -11.11
C PRO A 446 -39.94 35.79 -10.78
N PRO A 447 -38.68 36.04 -10.36
CA PRO A 447 -38.06 37.37 -10.46
C PRO A 447 -38.18 37.86 -11.90
N ASN A 448 -38.57 39.12 -12.11
CA ASN A 448 -39.16 39.55 -13.40
C ASN A 448 -38.27 39.27 -14.63
N ASN A 449 -36.94 39.40 -14.52
CA ASN A 449 -36.03 39.18 -15.64
C ASN A 449 -34.88 38.21 -15.35
N LEU A 450 -34.67 37.75 -14.11
CA LEU A 450 -33.44 37.02 -13.76
C LEU A 450 -33.30 35.72 -14.56
N LEU A 451 -34.44 35.07 -14.83
CA LEU A 451 -34.55 33.69 -15.32
C LEU A 451 -35.38 33.63 -16.63
N ASP A 452 -35.73 34.79 -17.20
CA ASP A 452 -36.50 34.92 -18.44
C ASP A 452 -35.61 34.76 -19.69
N PHE A 453 -34.90 33.62 -19.76
CA PHE A 453 -33.97 33.36 -20.84
C PHE A 453 -34.70 33.15 -22.18
N SER A 454 -35.81 32.42 -22.16
CA SER A 454 -36.57 32.06 -23.37
C SER A 454 -37.10 33.27 -24.14
N SER A 455 -37.42 34.38 -23.47
CA SER A 455 -37.90 35.60 -24.13
C SER A 455 -36.78 36.56 -24.55
N ASN A 456 -35.58 36.41 -23.98
CA ASN A 456 -34.50 37.40 -24.12
C ASN A 456 -33.26 36.89 -24.88
N TYR A 457 -33.14 35.59 -25.13
CA TYR A 457 -32.07 35.01 -25.94
C TYR A 457 -32.60 34.55 -27.30
N ASP A 458 -31.76 34.66 -28.33
CA ASP A 458 -32.06 34.07 -29.64
C ASP A 458 -31.95 32.54 -29.52
N ASN A 459 -30.99 32.05 -28.73
CA ASN A 459 -30.87 30.67 -28.28
C ASN A 459 -30.66 30.59 -26.76
N ALA A 460 -31.75 30.39 -26.01
CA ALA A 460 -31.72 30.34 -24.54
C ALA A 460 -30.91 29.16 -23.97
N TRP A 461 -30.70 28.08 -24.73
CA TRP A 461 -29.84 26.96 -24.31
C TRP A 461 -28.37 27.38 -24.12
N LEU A 462 -27.94 28.51 -24.70
CA LEU A 462 -26.59 29.03 -24.48
C LEU A 462 -26.28 29.34 -23.01
N ILE A 463 -27.30 29.62 -22.19
CA ILE A 463 -27.10 29.81 -20.75
C ILE A 463 -26.47 28.57 -20.13
N ARG A 464 -27.05 27.40 -20.42
CA ARG A 464 -26.53 26.11 -19.97
C ARG A 464 -25.25 25.70 -20.69
N GLU A 465 -25.01 26.20 -21.90
CA GLU A 465 -23.82 25.85 -22.66
C GLU A 465 -22.56 26.62 -22.22
N ILE A 466 -22.68 27.91 -21.90
CA ILE A 466 -21.50 28.77 -21.65
C ILE A 466 -21.54 29.58 -20.35
N CYS A 467 -22.71 29.82 -19.76
CA CYS A 467 -22.82 30.75 -18.62
C CYS A 467 -22.90 30.05 -17.28
N GLU A 468 -23.83 29.10 -17.14
CA GLU A 468 -24.19 28.53 -15.85
C GLU A 468 -23.15 27.50 -15.42
N THR A 469 -22.41 27.78 -14.35
CA THR A 469 -21.21 27.00 -13.95
C THR A 469 -21.46 25.50 -13.82
N GLN A 470 -22.65 25.09 -13.35
CA GLN A 470 -23.01 23.68 -13.22
C GLN A 470 -23.28 22.99 -14.57
N PHE A 471 -23.69 23.75 -15.59
CA PHE A 471 -24.16 23.23 -16.86
C PHE A 471 -23.13 23.39 -17.98
N ARG A 472 -22.44 24.53 -17.98
CA ARG A 472 -21.57 24.96 -19.07
C ARG A 472 -20.47 23.98 -19.37
N ILE A 473 -19.89 24.14 -20.56
CA ILE A 473 -18.69 23.46 -20.98
C ILE A 473 -17.61 23.62 -19.91
N LYS A 474 -17.15 22.51 -19.34
CA LYS A 474 -16.18 22.50 -18.24
C LYS A 474 -14.75 22.76 -18.72
N GLU A 475 -14.40 22.28 -19.91
CA GLU A 475 -13.05 22.42 -20.46
C GLU A 475 -12.79 23.87 -20.91
N PRO A 476 -11.80 24.57 -20.31
CA PRO A 476 -11.63 26.00 -20.54
C PRO A 476 -11.26 26.42 -21.97
N ILE A 477 -10.57 25.57 -22.74
CA ILE A 477 -10.19 25.85 -24.13
C ILE A 477 -11.41 25.71 -25.04
N ALA A 478 -12.14 24.61 -24.95
CA ALA A 478 -13.37 24.31 -25.68
C ALA A 478 -14.45 25.36 -25.39
N LEU A 479 -14.61 25.79 -24.13
CA LEU A 479 -15.50 26.90 -23.77
C LEU A 479 -15.09 28.20 -24.48
N ALA A 480 -13.79 28.52 -24.51
CA ALA A 480 -13.29 29.73 -25.16
C ALA A 480 -13.45 29.69 -26.69
N GLU A 481 -13.14 28.57 -27.32
CA GLU A 481 -13.36 28.36 -28.76
C GLU A 481 -14.85 28.48 -29.12
N ARG A 482 -15.71 27.91 -28.27
CA ARG A 482 -17.15 28.03 -28.45
C ARG A 482 -17.64 29.47 -28.33
N CYS A 483 -17.17 30.23 -27.35
CA CYS A 483 -17.50 31.65 -27.25
C CYS A 483 -16.99 32.43 -28.48
N LYS A 484 -15.80 32.13 -29.01
CA LYS A 484 -15.29 32.76 -30.24
C LYS A 484 -16.17 32.47 -31.46
N GLU A 485 -16.64 31.23 -31.61
CA GLU A 485 -17.60 30.86 -32.67
C GLU A 485 -18.89 31.69 -32.54
N LEU A 486 -19.47 31.75 -31.33
CA LEU A 486 -20.70 32.51 -31.06
C LEU A 486 -20.54 34.01 -31.32
N ILE A 487 -19.41 34.61 -30.91
CA ILE A 487 -19.09 36.02 -31.22
C ILE A 487 -19.01 36.25 -32.74
N GLY A 488 -18.54 35.27 -33.51
CA GLY A 488 -18.46 35.36 -34.96
C GLY A 488 -19.78 35.12 -35.70
N SER A 489 -20.73 34.40 -35.11
CA SER A 489 -21.97 33.96 -35.77
C SER A 489 -23.26 34.63 -35.27
N CYS A 490 -23.32 35.04 -34.02
CA CYS A 490 -24.53 35.59 -33.41
C CYS A 490 -24.78 37.05 -33.81
N ASN A 491 -26.02 37.51 -33.69
CA ASN A 491 -26.36 38.92 -33.85
C ASN A 491 -25.62 39.75 -32.79
N ALA A 492 -24.79 40.70 -33.21
CA ALA A 492 -24.00 41.56 -32.31
C ALA A 492 -24.83 42.43 -31.35
N LYS A 493 -26.16 42.46 -31.48
CA LYS A 493 -27.09 43.16 -30.58
C LYS A 493 -27.92 42.23 -29.68
N SER A 494 -27.69 40.92 -29.74
CA SER A 494 -28.41 39.90 -28.97
C SER A 494 -27.81 39.68 -27.57
N ALA A 495 -28.60 39.09 -26.67
CA ALA A 495 -28.10 38.62 -25.38
C ALA A 495 -27.06 37.50 -25.54
N ASP A 496 -27.21 36.63 -26.54
CA ASP A 496 -26.28 35.55 -26.91
C ASP A 496 -24.86 36.09 -27.13
N TYR A 497 -24.74 37.17 -27.91
CA TYR A 497 -23.47 37.82 -28.19
C TYR A 497 -22.86 38.46 -26.92
N GLY A 498 -23.69 39.12 -26.11
CA GLY A 498 -23.26 39.69 -24.83
C GLY A 498 -22.76 38.63 -23.85
N ALA A 499 -23.43 37.47 -23.79
CA ALA A 499 -23.04 36.32 -22.98
C ALA A 499 -21.69 35.76 -23.42
N ALA A 500 -21.54 35.47 -24.71
CA ALA A 500 -20.30 34.94 -25.28
C ALA A 500 -19.11 35.89 -25.08
N LEU A 501 -19.30 37.20 -25.30
CA LEU A 501 -18.28 38.21 -25.03
C LEU A 501 -17.85 38.22 -23.56
N CYS A 502 -18.80 38.12 -22.64
CA CYS A 502 -18.52 38.20 -21.21
C CYS A 502 -17.72 36.99 -20.73
N VAL A 503 -18.16 35.78 -21.09
CA VAL A 503 -17.48 34.53 -20.74
C VAL A 503 -16.06 34.52 -21.34
N TYR A 504 -15.92 34.86 -22.62
CA TYR A 504 -14.61 34.98 -23.27
C TYR A 504 -13.73 36.04 -22.60
N GLY A 505 -14.28 37.20 -22.23
CA GLY A 505 -13.52 38.26 -21.60
C GLY A 505 -13.01 37.90 -20.19
N TYR A 506 -13.78 37.12 -19.41
CA TYR A 506 -13.30 36.61 -18.11
C TYR A 506 -12.13 35.62 -18.29
N ARG A 507 -12.15 34.82 -19.35
CA ARG A 507 -11.01 33.96 -19.72
C ARG A 507 -9.75 34.78 -20.02
N VAL A 508 -9.89 35.88 -20.77
CA VAL A 508 -8.81 36.84 -21.01
C VAL A 508 -8.30 37.46 -19.70
N PHE A 509 -9.20 37.76 -18.76
CA PHE A 509 -8.85 38.31 -17.45
C PHE A 509 -8.03 37.35 -16.58
N GLU A 510 -8.37 36.06 -16.57
CA GLU A 510 -7.74 35.04 -15.72
C GLU A 510 -6.32 34.68 -16.16
N HIS A 511 -6.07 34.55 -17.48
CA HIS A 511 -4.84 33.95 -18.04
C HIS A 511 -3.50 34.65 -17.77
N GLY A 512 -3.47 35.81 -17.10
CA GLY A 512 -2.25 36.45 -16.58
C GLY A 512 -1.32 37.07 -17.63
N HIS A 513 -1.09 36.40 -18.75
CA HIS A 513 -0.35 36.88 -19.93
C HIS A 513 -1.32 37.42 -20.97
N PHE A 514 -1.69 38.69 -20.85
CA PHE A 514 -2.61 39.27 -21.84
C PHE A 514 -1.86 39.72 -23.09
N ASP A 515 -2.31 39.24 -24.24
CA ASP A 515 -2.03 39.87 -25.52
C ASP A 515 -2.75 41.23 -25.58
N ILE A 516 -1.98 42.30 -25.79
CA ILE A 516 -2.50 43.66 -25.91
C ILE A 516 -3.49 43.79 -27.07
N PHE A 517 -3.30 43.03 -28.15
CA PHE A 517 -4.20 43.03 -29.30
C PHE A 517 -5.55 42.41 -28.95
N GLU A 518 -5.55 41.29 -28.22
CA GLU A 518 -6.76 40.63 -27.75
C GLU A 518 -7.56 41.52 -26.78
N CYS A 519 -6.89 42.20 -25.85
CA CYS A 519 -7.53 43.18 -24.96
C CYS A 519 -8.16 44.35 -25.72
N LEU A 520 -7.46 44.90 -26.71
CA LEU A 520 -7.96 46.05 -27.49
C LEU A 520 -9.13 45.65 -28.40
N ASP A 521 -9.04 44.49 -29.04
CA ASP A 521 -10.13 43.94 -29.85
C ASP A 521 -11.40 43.68 -29.00
N LEU A 522 -11.23 43.09 -27.81
CA LEU A 522 -12.32 42.92 -26.84
C LEU A 522 -12.92 44.27 -26.43
N ALA A 523 -12.09 45.26 -26.11
CA ALA A 523 -12.54 46.60 -25.74
C ALA A 523 -13.39 47.25 -26.85
N ILE A 524 -13.00 47.12 -28.12
CA ILE A 524 -13.75 47.64 -29.27
C ILE A 524 -15.11 46.95 -29.38
N LYS A 525 -15.15 45.62 -29.26
CA LYS A 525 -16.39 44.84 -29.32
C LYS A 525 -17.34 45.22 -28.19
N VAL A 526 -16.81 45.40 -26.97
CA VAL A 526 -17.58 45.82 -25.80
C VAL A 526 -18.11 47.25 -25.98
N GLU A 527 -17.29 48.21 -26.43
CA GLU A 527 -17.74 49.59 -26.66
C GLU A 527 -18.89 49.62 -27.69
N ASN A 528 -18.76 48.86 -28.78
CA ASN A 528 -19.83 48.73 -29.77
C ASN A 528 -21.09 48.12 -29.16
N TYR A 529 -20.96 47.10 -28.30
CA TYR A 529 -22.09 46.45 -27.63
C TYR A 529 -22.80 47.37 -26.61
N LEU A 530 -22.08 48.25 -25.93
CA LEU A 530 -22.65 49.24 -25.00
C LEU A 530 -23.26 50.46 -25.71
N SER A 531 -22.95 50.67 -26.99
CA SER A 531 -23.34 51.89 -27.72
C SER A 531 -24.81 51.94 -28.13
N PHE A 532 -25.52 50.80 -28.14
CA PHE A 532 -26.91 50.74 -28.57
C PHE A 532 -27.86 50.58 -27.39
N GLU A 533 -29.03 51.20 -27.51
CA GLU A 533 -30.12 51.07 -26.54
C GLU A 533 -30.95 49.81 -26.84
N SER A 534 -31.32 49.08 -25.80
CA SER A 534 -32.11 47.87 -25.89
C SER A 534 -33.18 47.83 -24.80
N HIS A 535 -34.35 47.28 -25.14
CA HIS A 535 -35.42 47.02 -24.18
C HIS A 535 -35.31 45.60 -23.57
N ASN A 536 -34.36 44.80 -24.04
CA ASN A 536 -34.10 43.45 -23.55
C ASN A 536 -33.28 43.52 -22.25
N ALA A 537 -33.83 42.97 -21.17
CA ALA A 537 -33.24 43.05 -19.84
C ALA A 537 -31.88 42.32 -19.73
N HIS A 538 -31.71 41.21 -20.46
CA HIS A 538 -30.44 40.47 -20.46
C HIS A 538 -29.35 41.16 -21.27
N VAL A 539 -29.70 41.86 -22.36
CA VAL A 539 -28.74 42.74 -23.05
C VAL A 539 -28.21 43.79 -22.07
N PHE A 540 -29.09 44.41 -21.29
CA PHE A 540 -28.72 45.38 -20.26
C PHE A 540 -27.82 44.77 -19.17
N ARG A 541 -28.14 43.56 -18.70
CA ARG A 541 -27.29 42.81 -17.77
C ARG A 541 -25.87 42.64 -18.31
N TRP A 542 -25.74 42.26 -19.58
CA TRP A 542 -24.43 42.00 -20.18
C TRP A 542 -23.65 43.28 -20.42
N GLN A 543 -24.30 44.36 -20.85
CA GLN A 543 -23.67 45.67 -20.97
C GLN A 543 -23.06 46.13 -19.63
N THR A 544 -23.80 45.96 -18.53
CA THR A 544 -23.32 46.27 -17.17
C THR A 544 -22.15 45.38 -16.76
N SER A 545 -22.28 44.07 -16.96
CA SER A 545 -21.24 43.09 -16.59
C SER A 545 -19.95 43.27 -17.39
N LEU A 546 -20.05 43.58 -18.68
CA LEU A 546 -18.92 43.85 -19.56
C LEU A 546 -18.22 45.16 -19.20
N ALA A 547 -18.96 46.21 -18.83
CA ALA A 547 -18.35 47.45 -18.32
C ALA A 547 -17.50 47.18 -17.07
N TYR A 548 -18.04 46.42 -16.11
CA TYR A 548 -17.30 46.00 -14.92
C TYR A 548 -16.03 45.20 -15.27
N LEU A 549 -16.16 44.20 -16.14
CA LEU A 549 -15.06 43.34 -16.58
C LEU A 549 -13.95 44.14 -17.28
N MET A 550 -14.28 45.08 -18.17
CA MET A 550 -13.28 45.94 -18.81
C MET A 550 -12.56 46.82 -17.78
N GLY A 551 -13.28 47.31 -16.76
CA GLY A 551 -12.69 48.01 -15.62
C GLY A 551 -11.64 47.17 -14.90
N LEU A 552 -11.92 45.88 -14.65
CA LEU A 552 -10.98 44.92 -14.05
C LEU A 552 -9.78 44.62 -14.96
N ILE A 553 -9.99 44.40 -16.26
CA ILE A 553 -8.92 44.11 -17.22
C ILE A 553 -7.92 45.27 -17.27
N PHE A 554 -8.40 46.51 -17.43
CA PHE A 554 -7.53 47.69 -17.46
C PHE A 554 -6.89 47.96 -16.10
N LEU A 555 -7.58 47.65 -14.98
CA LEU A 555 -6.99 47.74 -13.64
C LEU A 555 -5.79 46.80 -13.51
N LYS A 556 -5.94 45.53 -13.91
CA LYS A 556 -4.89 44.51 -13.87
C LYS A 556 -3.72 44.86 -14.81
N LYS A 557 -3.97 45.63 -15.87
CA LYS A 557 -2.94 46.21 -16.76
C LYS A 557 -2.24 47.45 -16.19
N GLY A 558 -2.73 48.01 -15.09
CA GLY A 558 -2.22 49.25 -14.51
C GLY A 558 -2.70 50.52 -15.22
N ASP A 559 -3.62 50.42 -16.20
CA ASP A 559 -4.24 51.56 -16.86
C ASP A 559 -5.41 52.09 -16.02
N ARG A 560 -5.08 52.95 -15.05
CA ARG A 560 -6.02 53.47 -14.07
C ARG A 560 -7.08 54.38 -14.69
N GLU A 561 -6.74 55.11 -15.76
CA GLU A 561 -7.68 56.03 -16.41
C GLU A 561 -8.77 55.27 -17.15
N ARG A 562 -8.39 54.29 -18.00
CA ARG A 562 -9.37 53.45 -18.69
C ARG A 562 -10.15 52.58 -17.72
N SER A 563 -9.48 52.04 -16.70
CA SER A 563 -10.15 51.28 -15.64
C SER A 563 -11.28 52.08 -14.99
N ARG A 564 -11.00 53.33 -14.60
CA ARG A 564 -11.99 54.23 -14.03
C ARG A 564 -13.11 54.56 -15.02
N TYR A 565 -12.80 54.85 -16.28
CA TYR A 565 -13.82 55.09 -17.32
C TYR A 565 -14.85 53.96 -17.36
N TRP A 566 -14.39 52.71 -17.43
CA TRP A 566 -15.26 51.53 -17.50
C TRP A 566 -16.04 51.28 -16.20
N PHE A 567 -15.42 51.48 -15.03
CA PHE A 567 -16.13 51.36 -13.76
C PHE A 567 -17.19 52.44 -13.59
N ASP A 568 -16.91 53.70 -13.94
CA ASP A 568 -17.88 54.79 -13.87
C ASP A 568 -19.10 54.49 -14.76
N ARG A 569 -18.88 53.95 -15.97
CA ARG A 569 -19.97 53.44 -16.83
C ARG A 569 -20.79 52.33 -16.18
N CYS A 570 -20.14 51.38 -15.50
CA CYS A 570 -20.85 50.35 -14.76
C CYS A 570 -21.67 50.93 -13.60
N ILE A 571 -21.13 51.93 -12.90
CA ILE A 571 -21.75 52.56 -11.72
C ILE A 571 -23.01 53.37 -12.09
N GLU A 572 -23.06 53.90 -13.30
CA GLU A 572 -24.20 54.64 -13.86
C GLU A 572 -25.34 53.72 -14.34
N ALA A 573 -25.15 52.40 -14.38
CA ALA A 573 -26.17 51.46 -14.82
C ALA A 573 -27.37 51.42 -13.86
N GLU A 574 -28.58 51.50 -14.41
CA GLU A 574 -29.85 51.26 -13.71
C GLU A 574 -30.10 49.75 -13.49
N TYR A 575 -29.46 49.15 -12.48
CA TYR A 575 -29.50 47.68 -12.24
C TYR A 575 -30.91 47.06 -12.20
N LEU A 576 -31.92 47.81 -11.76
CA LEU A 576 -33.32 47.36 -11.71
C LEU A 576 -33.96 47.13 -13.09
N LYS A 577 -33.33 47.58 -14.20
CA LYS A 577 -33.72 47.18 -15.56
C LYS A 577 -33.54 45.68 -15.81
N PHE A 578 -32.77 45.00 -14.97
CA PHE A 578 -32.63 43.55 -14.97
C PHE A 578 -33.12 42.94 -13.66
N SER A 579 -32.36 43.08 -12.57
CA SER A 579 -32.65 42.46 -11.27
C SER A 579 -31.82 43.15 -10.18
N PRO A 580 -32.31 43.22 -8.93
CA PRO A 580 -31.53 43.68 -7.78
C PRO A 580 -30.17 43.00 -7.63
N VAL A 581 -30.05 41.75 -8.07
CA VAL A 581 -28.79 40.96 -8.06
C VAL A 581 -27.65 41.66 -8.81
N LEU A 582 -27.95 42.38 -9.89
CA LEU A 582 -26.95 43.08 -10.69
C LEU A 582 -26.28 44.25 -9.94
N ALA A 583 -26.86 44.70 -8.81
CA ALA A 583 -26.26 45.71 -7.94
C ALA A 583 -24.86 45.31 -7.44
N VAL A 584 -24.56 44.01 -7.36
CA VAL A 584 -23.22 43.50 -6.99
C VAL A 584 -22.14 44.14 -7.87
N LYS A 585 -22.36 44.23 -9.19
CA LYS A 585 -21.38 44.83 -10.13
C LYS A 585 -21.19 46.32 -9.89
N ILE A 586 -22.26 47.03 -9.56
CA ILE A 586 -22.23 48.48 -9.28
C ILE A 586 -21.46 48.76 -7.98
N VAL A 587 -21.78 48.01 -6.92
CA VAL A 587 -21.13 48.14 -5.61
C VAL A 587 -19.64 47.81 -5.73
N SER A 588 -19.29 46.72 -6.42
CA SER A 588 -17.90 46.32 -6.63
C SER A 588 -17.13 47.34 -7.49
N ALA A 589 -17.72 47.87 -8.57
CA ALA A 589 -17.13 48.93 -9.38
C ALA A 589 -16.86 50.20 -8.54
N ALA A 590 -17.85 50.65 -7.77
CA ALA A 590 -17.71 51.84 -6.93
C ALA A 590 -16.61 51.66 -5.87
N ARG A 591 -16.48 50.46 -5.29
CA ARG A 591 -15.37 50.15 -4.38
C ARG A 591 -14.02 50.23 -5.07
N HIS A 592 -13.85 49.66 -6.27
CA HIS A 592 -12.60 49.75 -7.02
C HIS A 592 -12.21 51.20 -7.31
N VAL A 593 -13.16 52.04 -7.74
CA VAL A 593 -12.91 53.48 -7.95
C VAL A 593 -12.55 54.17 -6.64
N GLY A 594 -13.24 53.85 -5.54
CA GLY A 594 -12.90 54.34 -4.20
C GLY A 594 -11.47 54.02 -3.80
N PHE A 595 -11.02 52.78 -4.01
CA PHE A 595 -9.64 52.37 -3.75
C PHE A 595 -8.62 53.05 -4.67
N LEU A 596 -8.94 53.24 -5.96
CA LEU A 596 -8.10 53.99 -6.90
C LEU A 596 -7.89 55.43 -6.42
N LEU A 597 -8.94 56.12 -5.98
CA LEU A 597 -8.89 57.48 -5.46
C LEU A 597 -8.10 57.57 -4.16
N LEU A 598 -8.29 56.61 -3.23
CA LEU A 598 -7.47 56.51 -2.02
C LEU A 598 -5.98 56.37 -2.34
N SER A 599 -5.64 55.55 -3.35
CA SER A 599 -4.25 55.37 -3.79
C SER A 599 -3.63 56.64 -4.37
N GLN A 600 -4.46 57.59 -4.82
CA GLN A 600 -4.06 58.89 -5.35
C GLN A 600 -4.08 60.00 -4.28
N GLY A 601 -4.52 59.69 -3.06
CA GLY A 601 -4.66 60.65 -1.97
C GLY A 601 -5.93 61.50 -2.02
N ASP A 602 -6.91 61.15 -2.87
CA ASP A 602 -8.22 61.80 -2.91
C ASP A 602 -9.21 61.13 -1.95
N ASP A 603 -9.08 61.45 -0.67
CA ASP A 603 -9.94 60.91 0.38
C ASP A 603 -11.42 61.37 0.21
N THR A 604 -11.64 62.57 -0.34
CA THR A 604 -13.01 63.12 -0.53
C THR A 604 -13.74 62.39 -1.65
N GLY A 605 -13.08 62.19 -2.79
CA GLY A 605 -13.61 61.39 -3.90
C GLY A 605 -13.83 59.94 -3.46
N ALA A 606 -12.89 59.34 -2.73
CA ALA A 606 -13.06 57.99 -2.20
C ALA A 606 -14.29 57.85 -1.30
N ILE A 607 -14.49 58.78 -0.34
CA ILE A 607 -15.68 58.79 0.52
C ILE A 607 -16.97 58.81 -0.31
N SER A 608 -17.02 59.60 -1.40
CA SER A 608 -18.19 59.67 -2.27
C SER A 608 -18.53 58.30 -2.88
N TYR A 609 -17.54 57.61 -3.46
CA TYR A 609 -17.75 56.31 -4.10
C TYR A 609 -18.07 55.19 -3.11
N PHE A 610 -17.39 55.13 -1.95
CA PHE A 610 -17.74 54.15 -0.91
C PHE A 610 -19.12 54.42 -0.30
N SER A 611 -19.49 55.69 -0.12
CA SER A 611 -20.85 56.03 0.30
C SER A 611 -21.87 55.59 -0.74
N ARG A 612 -21.60 55.77 -2.04
CA ARG A 612 -22.47 55.29 -3.11
C ARG A 612 -22.60 53.76 -3.09
N ALA A 613 -21.50 53.03 -2.93
CA ALA A 613 -21.49 51.58 -2.81
C ALA A 613 -22.38 51.10 -1.65
N MET A 614 -22.25 51.71 -0.47
CA MET A 614 -23.09 51.43 0.70
C MET A 614 -24.57 51.70 0.42
N HIS A 615 -24.92 52.85 -0.15
CA HIS A 615 -26.32 53.19 -0.42
C HIS A 615 -26.95 52.26 -1.46
N VAL A 616 -26.24 51.93 -2.54
CA VAL A 616 -26.73 51.00 -3.56
C VAL A 616 -26.97 49.61 -2.97
N ALA A 617 -26.04 49.11 -2.14
CA ALA A 617 -26.22 47.81 -1.47
C ALA A 617 -27.48 47.78 -0.60
N LEU A 618 -27.66 48.78 0.27
CA LEU A 618 -28.83 48.87 1.14
C LEU A 618 -30.13 49.09 0.37
N ASP A 619 -30.10 49.79 -0.75
CA ASP A 619 -31.28 50.04 -1.57
C ASP A 619 -31.72 48.79 -2.34
N ALA A 620 -30.77 48.06 -2.93
CA ALA A 620 -31.05 46.81 -3.65
C ALA A 620 -31.67 45.74 -2.73
N LEU A 621 -31.28 45.69 -1.46
CA LEU A 621 -31.83 44.75 -0.46
C LEU A 621 -33.25 45.09 0.02
N LYS A 622 -33.80 46.28 -0.31
CA LYS A 622 -35.20 46.61 -0.01
C LYS A 622 -36.18 45.94 -0.97
N ASN A 623 -35.69 45.37 -2.08
CA ASN A 623 -36.52 44.65 -3.02
C ASN A 623 -37.09 43.36 -2.39
N PRO A 624 -38.20 42.83 -2.93
CA PRO A 624 -38.84 41.62 -2.39
C PRO A 624 -37.86 40.45 -2.24
N ALA A 625 -38.06 39.61 -1.22
CA ALA A 625 -37.18 38.47 -0.96
C ALA A 625 -37.17 37.49 -2.15
N GLU A 626 -38.27 37.40 -2.88
CA GLU A 626 -38.44 36.55 -4.06
C GLU A 626 -37.42 36.89 -5.16
N GLU A 627 -37.00 38.15 -5.31
CA GLU A 627 -35.95 38.57 -6.26
C GLU A 627 -34.54 38.09 -5.87
N TRP A 628 -34.36 37.66 -4.61
CA TRP A 628 -33.06 37.25 -4.05
C TRP A 628 -32.97 35.78 -3.72
N ILE A 629 -34.06 35.16 -3.25
CA ILE A 629 -34.06 33.78 -2.78
C ILE A 629 -35.15 32.93 -3.42
N GLY A 630 -35.97 33.49 -4.32
CA GLY A 630 -37.10 32.77 -4.91
C GLY A 630 -38.21 32.47 -3.91
N GLU A 631 -38.99 31.42 -4.20
CA GLU A 631 -40.03 30.94 -3.30
C GLU A 631 -39.42 30.08 -2.19
N ALA A 632 -39.94 30.18 -0.96
CA ALA A 632 -39.42 29.40 0.17
C ALA A 632 -39.50 27.88 -0.05
N THR A 633 -40.42 27.41 -0.89
CA THR A 633 -40.56 25.99 -1.27
C THR A 633 -39.61 25.58 -2.39
N PHE A 634 -39.07 26.53 -3.17
CA PHE A 634 -38.15 26.32 -4.28
C PHE A 634 -37.10 27.44 -4.34
N PRO A 635 -36.13 27.45 -3.41
CA PRO A 635 -35.20 28.55 -3.30
C PRO A 635 -34.22 28.67 -4.48
N LEU A 636 -33.90 29.90 -4.85
CA LEU A 636 -32.85 30.24 -5.83
C LEU A 636 -31.48 30.20 -5.18
N THR A 637 -30.79 29.07 -5.27
CA THR A 637 -29.45 28.92 -4.68
C THR A 637 -28.38 29.73 -5.42
N CYS A 638 -28.57 30.04 -6.70
CA CYS A 638 -27.58 30.77 -7.51
C CYS A 638 -27.35 32.22 -7.07
N THR A 639 -28.34 32.87 -6.46
CA THR A 639 -28.30 34.28 -6.05
C THR A 639 -27.89 34.50 -4.59
N TYR A 640 -27.75 33.42 -3.81
CA TYR A 640 -27.40 33.50 -2.39
C TYR A 640 -26.03 34.14 -2.19
N PHE A 641 -25.05 33.73 -2.98
CA PHE A 641 -23.70 34.28 -2.92
C PHE A 641 -23.67 35.75 -3.33
N ASP A 642 -24.46 36.14 -4.33
CA ASP A 642 -24.59 37.55 -4.75
C ASP A 642 -25.18 38.42 -3.62
N ALA A 643 -26.21 37.94 -2.92
CA ALA A 643 -26.80 38.65 -1.79
C ALA A 643 -25.79 38.84 -0.63
N MET A 644 -25.02 37.79 -0.33
CA MET A 644 -23.96 37.83 0.68
C MET A 644 -22.84 38.78 0.28
N GLU A 645 -22.36 38.71 -0.96
CA GLU A 645 -21.31 39.59 -1.48
C GLU A 645 -21.78 41.05 -1.45
N LEU A 646 -23.02 41.33 -1.87
CA LEU A 646 -23.58 42.67 -1.86
C LEU A 646 -23.57 43.28 -0.44
N LEU A 647 -24.04 42.51 0.54
CA LEU A 647 -24.05 42.90 1.95
C LEU A 647 -22.64 43.15 2.48
N ASP A 648 -21.73 42.20 2.27
CA ASP A 648 -20.34 42.29 2.75
C ASP A 648 -19.64 43.52 2.16
N ASN A 649 -19.75 43.71 0.84
CA ASN A 649 -19.14 44.83 0.13
C ASN A 649 -19.75 46.18 0.55
N GLY A 650 -21.06 46.24 0.76
CA GLY A 650 -21.76 47.43 1.26
C GLY A 650 -21.33 47.82 2.67
N MET A 651 -21.28 46.85 3.59
CA MET A 651 -20.88 47.06 4.99
C MET A 651 -19.40 47.44 5.11
N HIS A 652 -18.52 46.80 4.34
CA HIS A 652 -17.11 47.19 4.28
C HIS A 652 -16.93 48.63 3.79
N SER A 653 -17.73 49.06 2.81
CA SER A 653 -17.70 50.44 2.32
C SER A 653 -18.13 51.44 3.42
N ALA A 654 -19.10 51.09 4.25
CA ALA A 654 -19.51 51.90 5.40
C ALA A 654 -18.38 52.07 6.43
N VAL A 655 -17.64 50.99 6.72
CA VAL A 655 -16.49 51.04 7.63
C VAL A 655 -15.39 51.94 7.07
N VAL A 656 -15.11 51.86 5.77
CA VAL A 656 -14.14 52.74 5.10
C VAL A 656 -14.52 54.20 5.27
N VAL A 657 -15.77 54.55 4.97
CA VAL A 657 -16.27 55.93 5.12
C VAL A 657 -16.12 56.41 6.55
N SER A 658 -16.52 55.59 7.54
CA SER A 658 -16.39 55.95 8.96
C SER A 658 -14.94 56.21 9.36
N GLN A 659 -13.99 55.40 8.89
CA GLN A 659 -12.57 55.56 9.22
C GLN A 659 -11.98 56.82 8.59
N LEU A 660 -12.25 57.04 7.30
CA LEU A 660 -11.77 58.23 6.57
C LEU A 660 -12.30 59.52 7.18
N ILE A 661 -13.59 59.56 7.57
CA ILE A 661 -14.19 60.73 8.24
C ILE A 661 -13.58 60.95 9.63
N SER A 662 -13.34 59.87 10.39
CA SER A 662 -12.85 59.99 11.77
C SER A 662 -11.38 60.42 11.87
N GLY A 663 -10.59 60.23 10.82
CA GLY A 663 -9.15 60.47 10.82
C GLY A 663 -8.36 59.61 11.82
N ARG A 664 -8.97 58.56 12.40
CA ARG A 664 -8.35 57.72 13.44
C ARG A 664 -7.70 56.49 12.82
N GLY A 665 -6.42 56.26 13.15
CA GLY A 665 -5.71 55.02 12.84
C GLY A 665 -4.49 55.21 11.92
N SER A 666 -3.49 54.35 12.08
CA SER A 666 -2.41 54.22 11.09
C SER A 666 -3.00 53.77 9.76
N ARG A 667 -2.66 54.45 8.64
CA ARG A 667 -3.05 54.03 7.28
C ARG A 667 -2.74 52.55 7.04
N ILE A 668 -1.69 51.99 7.65
CA ILE A 668 -1.31 50.58 7.55
C ILE A 668 -2.34 49.64 8.21
N ASN A 669 -2.84 49.97 9.41
CA ASN A 669 -3.85 49.14 10.09
C ASN A 669 -5.21 49.23 9.37
N PHE A 670 -5.52 50.40 8.83
CA PHE A 670 -6.68 50.64 7.97
C PHE A 670 -6.62 49.80 6.69
N TYR A 671 -5.51 49.79 5.96
CA TYR A 671 -5.32 48.93 4.79
C TYR A 671 -5.32 47.44 5.17
N ARG A 672 -4.71 47.05 6.29
CA ARG A 672 -4.73 45.66 6.77
C ARG A 672 -6.16 45.17 7.06
N PHE A 673 -6.97 45.98 7.73
CA PHE A 673 -8.39 45.68 7.95
C PHE A 673 -9.16 45.56 6.62
N LEU A 674 -8.91 46.47 5.68
CA LEU A 674 -9.52 46.47 4.35
C LEU A 674 -9.21 45.24 3.49
N PHE A 675 -8.01 44.66 3.65
CA PHE A 675 -7.57 43.47 2.91
C PHE A 675 -7.73 42.16 3.70
N GLN A 676 -8.10 42.21 4.98
CA GLN A 676 -8.48 41.06 5.81
C GLN A 676 -10.01 40.87 5.87
N GLY A 677 -10.77 41.93 5.64
CA GLY A 677 -12.23 41.95 5.68
C GLY A 677 -12.85 41.47 4.37
N GLY A 678 -13.18 40.19 4.35
CA GLY A 678 -14.08 39.56 3.40
C GLY A 678 -14.25 38.16 3.90
N TYR A 679 -15.33 37.88 4.65
CA TYR A 679 -15.59 36.53 5.20
C TYR A 679 -15.49 35.50 4.06
N HIS A 680 -15.99 35.86 2.87
CA HIS A 680 -15.86 35.11 1.63
C HIS A 680 -14.43 35.02 1.10
N SER A 681 -13.67 36.12 0.98
CA SER A 681 -12.27 36.07 0.51
C SER A 681 -11.35 35.28 1.45
N SER A 682 -11.67 35.26 2.74
CA SER A 682 -10.98 34.45 3.74
C SER A 682 -11.36 32.98 3.62
N LEU A 683 -12.64 32.68 3.35
CA LEU A 683 -13.13 31.33 3.06
C LEU A 683 -12.57 30.79 1.74
N GLU A 684 -12.64 31.54 0.64
CA GLU A 684 -12.03 31.16 -0.65
C GLU A 684 -10.51 31.00 -0.53
N LYS A 685 -9.81 31.89 0.17
CA LYS A 685 -8.37 31.68 0.43
C LYS A 685 -8.13 30.45 1.28
N GLN A 686 -8.94 30.18 2.29
CA GLN A 686 -8.80 28.98 3.10
C GLN A 686 -9.10 27.72 2.27
N VAL A 687 -10.12 27.73 1.43
CA VAL A 687 -10.47 26.62 0.53
C VAL A 687 -9.37 26.41 -0.52
N ASN A 688 -8.86 27.48 -1.15
CA ASN A 688 -7.79 27.38 -2.14
C ASN A 688 -6.48 26.94 -1.49
N VAL A 689 -6.14 27.46 -0.30
CA VAL A 689 -4.96 27.02 0.46
C VAL A 689 -5.13 25.57 0.88
N LEU A 690 -6.32 25.14 1.32
CA LEU A 690 -6.60 23.74 1.66
C LEU A 690 -6.50 22.85 0.43
N THR A 691 -6.94 23.32 -0.74
CA THR A 691 -6.89 22.58 -2.00
C THR A 691 -5.45 22.45 -2.52
N GLU A 692 -4.67 23.53 -2.51
CA GLU A 692 -3.23 23.50 -2.83
C GLU A 692 -2.45 22.66 -1.81
N THR A 693 -2.71 22.84 -0.51
CA THR A 693 -2.09 22.02 0.55
C THR A 693 -2.44 20.54 0.37
N ASN A 694 -3.69 20.21 0.01
CA ASN A 694 -4.09 18.84 -0.27
C ASN A 694 -3.38 18.31 -1.53
N LYS A 695 -3.20 19.12 -2.57
CA LYS A 695 -2.46 18.74 -3.78
C LYS A 695 -0.97 18.49 -3.50
N ASP A 696 -0.35 19.34 -2.69
CA ASP A 696 1.04 19.17 -2.25
C ASP A 696 1.18 17.94 -1.34
N ASN A 697 0.24 17.74 -0.41
CA ASN A 697 0.19 16.54 0.43
C ASN A 697 -0.03 15.27 -0.40
N LEU A 698 -0.90 15.30 -1.42
CA LEU A 698 -1.09 14.20 -2.37
C LEU A 698 0.21 13.90 -3.10
N THR A 699 0.91 14.93 -3.58
CA THR A 699 2.21 14.78 -4.26
C THR A 699 3.27 14.16 -3.32
N GLU A 700 3.32 14.60 -2.06
CA GLU A 700 4.22 14.02 -1.06
C GLU A 700 3.82 12.59 -0.67
N LEU A 701 2.52 12.30 -0.58
CA LEU A 701 2.01 10.94 -0.37
C LEU A 701 2.37 10.01 -1.53
N TYR A 702 2.30 10.49 -2.78
CA TYR A 702 2.79 9.74 -3.94
C TYR A 702 4.29 9.46 -3.83
N ARG A 703 5.10 10.46 -3.46
CA ARG A 703 6.55 10.30 -3.24
C ARG A 703 6.86 9.27 -2.15
N LEU A 704 6.19 9.38 -1.00
CA LEU A 704 6.31 8.45 0.12
C LEU A 704 5.80 7.04 -0.23
N GLY A 705 4.76 6.95 -1.08
CA GLY A 705 4.26 5.69 -1.61
C GLY A 705 5.30 4.97 -2.47
N THR A 706 6.00 5.70 -3.33
CA THR A 706 7.13 5.17 -4.13
C THR A 706 8.28 4.72 -3.23
N GLU A 707 8.70 5.53 -2.25
CA GLU A 707 9.76 5.14 -1.30
C GLU A 707 9.37 3.90 -0.48
N ARG A 708 8.10 3.78 -0.08
CA ARG A 708 7.58 2.61 0.63
C ARG A 708 7.62 1.36 -0.25
N GLN A 709 7.28 1.47 -1.53
CA GLN A 709 7.33 0.37 -2.48
C GLN A 709 8.75 -0.15 -2.67
N GLU A 710 9.73 0.75 -2.83
CA GLU A 710 11.16 0.39 -2.91
C GLU A 710 11.63 -0.35 -1.65
N LEU A 711 11.22 0.12 -0.46
CA LEU A 711 11.54 -0.56 0.80
C LEU A 711 10.87 -1.94 0.92
N TYR A 712 9.66 -2.10 0.39
CA TYR A 712 8.94 -3.37 0.37
C TYR A 712 9.62 -4.40 -0.53
N GLU A 713 10.05 -4.00 -1.73
CA GLU A 713 10.82 -4.86 -2.65
C GLU A 713 12.15 -5.32 -2.00
N ILE A 714 12.84 -4.42 -1.31
CA ILE A 714 14.04 -4.77 -0.53
C ILE A 714 13.69 -5.76 0.58
N ALA A 715 12.59 -5.57 1.30
CA ALA A 715 12.17 -6.47 2.36
C ALA A 715 11.79 -7.87 1.83
N GLU A 716 11.12 -7.96 0.68
CA GLU A 716 10.74 -9.22 0.04
C GLU A 716 11.95 -10.00 -0.47
N GLN A 717 12.94 -9.30 -1.05
CA GLN A 717 14.24 -9.90 -1.40
C GLN A 717 14.95 -10.47 -0.16
N ARG A 718 14.92 -9.74 0.97
CA ARG A 718 15.49 -10.21 2.24
C ARG A 718 14.73 -11.40 2.82
N LEU A 719 13.41 -11.41 2.71
CA LEU A 719 12.57 -12.51 3.17
C LEU A 719 12.86 -13.78 2.37
N SER A 720 12.96 -13.67 1.04
CA SER A 720 13.33 -14.77 0.15
C SER A 720 14.72 -15.34 0.48
N GLU A 721 15.69 -14.47 0.81
CA GLU A 721 17.02 -14.88 1.26
C GLU A 721 16.98 -15.62 2.61
N LEU A 722 16.14 -15.16 3.55
CA LEU A 722 15.91 -15.83 4.84
C LEU A 722 15.23 -17.20 4.67
N HIS A 723 14.25 -17.33 3.78
CA HIS A 723 13.61 -18.62 3.47
C HIS A 723 14.63 -19.61 2.89
N ARG A 724 15.50 -19.16 1.99
CA ARG A 724 16.58 -19.98 1.42
C ARG A 724 17.57 -20.44 2.50
N LEU A 725 18.01 -19.55 3.39
CA LEU A 725 18.89 -19.87 4.51
C LEU A 725 18.20 -20.80 5.53
N GLY A 726 16.89 -20.66 5.73
CA GLY A 726 16.08 -21.55 6.55
C GLY A 726 16.02 -22.98 6.00
N ALA A 727 15.87 -23.12 4.68
CA ALA A 727 15.91 -24.42 4.00
C ALA A 727 17.30 -25.07 4.08
N GLU A 728 18.38 -24.31 3.83
CA GLU A 728 19.77 -24.80 4.00
C GLU A 728 20.04 -25.26 5.45
N ARG A 729 19.52 -24.52 6.44
CA ARG A 729 19.64 -24.91 7.86
C ARG A 729 18.91 -26.21 8.16
N GLN A 730 17.72 -26.41 7.60
CA GLN A 730 16.93 -27.64 7.80
C GLN A 730 17.65 -28.85 7.20
N GLU A 731 18.21 -28.71 6.00
CA GLU A 731 19.00 -29.76 5.34
C GLU A 731 20.25 -30.12 6.16
N LEU A 732 20.95 -29.13 6.73
CA LEU A 732 22.07 -29.36 7.65
C LEU A 732 21.65 -30.07 8.94
N TYR A 733 20.46 -29.79 9.46
CA TYR A 733 19.91 -30.48 10.64
C TYR A 733 19.60 -31.96 10.33
N GLU A 734 18.99 -32.25 9.19
CA GLU A 734 18.70 -33.62 8.75
C GLU A 734 20.01 -34.42 8.53
N ILE A 735 21.02 -33.80 7.93
CA ILE A 735 22.36 -34.41 7.80
C ILE A 735 22.97 -34.68 9.17
N ALA A 736 22.87 -33.73 10.11
CA ALA A 736 23.39 -33.90 11.46
C ALA A 736 22.68 -35.04 12.22
N GLU A 737 21.36 -35.16 12.08
CA GLU A 737 20.56 -36.22 12.69
C GLU A 737 20.87 -37.61 12.10
N GLN A 738 21.06 -37.70 10.79
CA GLN A 738 21.55 -38.91 10.13
C GLN A 738 22.95 -39.30 10.64
N ARG A 739 23.87 -38.34 10.78
CA ARG A 739 25.21 -38.58 11.33
C ARG A 739 25.18 -38.97 12.80
N LEU A 740 24.26 -38.40 13.59
CA LEU A 740 24.06 -38.80 14.98
C LEU A 740 23.57 -40.25 15.06
N SER A 741 22.59 -40.62 14.24
CA SER A 741 22.08 -42.00 14.15
C SER A 741 23.17 -42.99 13.71
N GLU A 742 24.02 -42.60 12.77
CA GLU A 742 25.18 -43.39 12.34
C GLU A 742 26.21 -43.56 13.48
N LEU A 743 26.48 -42.50 14.26
CA LEU A 743 27.32 -42.56 15.46
C LEU A 743 26.72 -43.46 16.55
N HIS A 744 25.41 -43.41 16.77
CA HIS A 744 24.72 -44.31 17.70
C HIS A 744 24.84 -45.78 17.26
N ARG A 745 24.68 -46.06 15.96
CA ARG A 745 24.87 -47.40 15.39
C ARG A 745 26.31 -47.88 15.53
N LEU A 746 27.29 -47.05 15.21
CA LEU A 746 28.71 -47.36 15.38
C LEU A 746 29.08 -47.55 16.87
N GLY A 747 28.42 -46.80 17.77
CA GLY A 747 28.54 -46.98 19.22
C GLY A 747 28.01 -48.33 19.69
N ALA A 748 26.88 -48.79 19.14
CA ALA A 748 26.31 -50.11 19.40
C ALA A 748 27.19 -51.23 18.84
N GLU A 749 27.68 -51.11 17.59
CA GLU A 749 28.64 -52.05 17.00
C GLU A 749 29.95 -52.11 17.82
N ARG A 750 30.43 -50.97 18.33
CA ARG A 750 31.59 -50.94 19.23
C ARG A 750 31.32 -51.67 20.54
N GLN A 751 30.13 -51.55 21.11
CA GLN A 751 29.75 -52.25 22.34
C GLN A 751 29.67 -53.76 22.10
N GLU A 752 29.10 -54.18 20.97
CA GLU A 752 29.04 -55.59 20.57
C GLU A 752 30.44 -56.17 20.32
N LEU A 753 31.34 -55.41 19.69
CA LEU A 753 32.76 -55.76 19.56
C LEU A 753 33.48 -55.84 20.92
N TYR A 754 33.10 -54.99 21.89
CA TYR A 754 33.62 -55.06 23.26
C TYR A 754 33.16 -56.33 23.97
N GLU A 755 31.89 -56.71 23.84
CA GLU A 755 31.34 -57.95 24.40
C GLU A 755 32.00 -59.18 23.75
N ILE A 756 32.20 -59.17 22.43
CA ILE A 756 32.96 -60.21 21.72
C ILE A 756 34.42 -60.25 22.20
N ALA A 757 35.05 -59.09 22.40
CA ALA A 757 36.41 -59.02 22.93
C ALA A 757 36.50 -59.54 24.36
N GLU A 758 35.50 -59.28 25.20
CA GLU A 758 35.40 -59.78 26.58
C GLU A 758 35.15 -61.29 26.61
N GLN A 759 34.29 -61.81 25.72
CA GLN A 759 34.12 -63.26 25.51
C GLN A 759 35.43 -63.91 25.03
N ARG A 760 36.13 -63.29 24.08
CA ARG A 760 37.45 -63.73 23.60
C ARG A 760 38.51 -63.66 24.69
N LEU A 761 38.45 -62.67 25.58
CA LEU A 761 39.33 -62.56 26.74
C LEU A 761 39.05 -63.68 27.73
N SER A 762 37.77 -63.96 28.00
CA SER A 762 37.33 -65.07 28.85
C SER A 762 37.73 -66.44 28.24
N GLU A 763 37.66 -66.57 26.92
CA GLU A 763 38.16 -67.74 26.19
C GLU A 763 39.69 -67.82 26.22
N LEU A 764 40.42 -66.71 26.16
CA LEU A 764 41.88 -66.64 26.37
C LEU A 764 42.27 -67.00 27.80
N HIS A 765 41.46 -66.62 28.80
CA HIS A 765 41.65 -67.05 30.19
C HIS A 765 41.39 -68.56 30.34
N ARG A 766 40.38 -69.10 29.66
CA ARG A 766 40.12 -70.56 29.59
C ARG A 766 41.26 -71.31 28.89
N LEU A 767 41.74 -70.81 27.76
CA LEU A 767 42.90 -71.34 27.03
C LEU A 767 44.21 -71.18 27.83
N GLY A 768 44.32 -70.15 28.67
CA GLY A 768 45.40 -69.96 29.62
C GLY A 768 45.37 -70.98 30.77
N ALA A 769 44.19 -71.41 31.19
CA ALA A 769 44.01 -72.51 32.15
C ALA A 769 44.33 -73.88 31.50
N GLU A 770 43.93 -74.12 30.25
CA GLU A 770 44.35 -75.30 29.47
C GLU A 770 45.88 -75.30 29.20
N ARG A 771 46.51 -74.11 29.08
CA ARG A 771 47.97 -73.98 28.98
C ARG A 771 48.68 -74.37 30.27
N GLN A 772 48.07 -74.13 31.44
CA GLN A 772 48.61 -74.53 32.74
C GLN A 772 48.57 -76.07 32.91
N GLU A 773 47.49 -76.70 32.45
CA GLU A 773 47.36 -78.17 32.36
C GLU A 773 48.35 -78.79 31.35
N LEU A 774 48.59 -78.12 30.22
CA LEU A 774 49.63 -78.50 29.26
C LEU A 774 51.05 -78.28 29.80
N TYR A 775 51.27 -77.36 30.75
CA TYR A 775 52.55 -77.19 31.44
C TYR A 775 52.83 -78.33 32.42
N GLU A 776 51.82 -78.82 33.14
CA GLU A 776 51.92 -80.01 34.02
C GLU A 776 52.12 -81.30 33.19
N ILE A 777 51.45 -81.43 32.04
CA ILE A 777 51.68 -82.52 31.08
C ILE A 777 53.06 -82.39 30.41
N ALA A 778 53.54 -81.18 30.13
CA ALA A 778 54.88 -80.93 29.61
C ALA A 778 55.96 -81.23 30.65
N GLU A 779 55.73 -80.99 31.95
CA GLU A 779 56.62 -81.39 33.04
C GLU A 779 56.67 -82.91 33.21
N GLN A 780 55.52 -83.60 33.09
CA GLN A 780 55.46 -85.06 33.05
C GLN A 780 56.17 -85.63 31.81
N ARG A 781 56.01 -85.02 30.63
CA ARG A 781 56.74 -85.39 29.41
C ARG A 781 58.22 -84.98 29.43
N LEU A 782 58.61 -83.95 30.19
CA LEU A 782 60.01 -83.60 30.45
C LEU A 782 60.65 -84.67 31.34
N SER A 783 59.94 -85.15 32.36
CA SER A 783 60.37 -86.29 33.19
C SER A 783 60.48 -87.59 32.36
N GLU A 784 59.59 -87.78 31.39
CA GLU A 784 59.64 -88.89 30.43
C GLU A 784 60.74 -88.73 29.36
N LEU A 785 61.09 -87.50 28.96
CA LEU A 785 62.25 -87.14 28.13
C LEU A 785 63.58 -87.24 28.89
N HIS A 786 63.60 -87.02 30.21
CA HIS A 786 64.74 -87.31 31.07
C HIS A 786 64.93 -88.83 31.24
N ARG A 787 63.84 -89.62 31.26
CA ARG A 787 63.87 -91.10 31.27
C ARG A 787 64.27 -91.71 29.92
N LEU A 788 63.76 -91.18 28.80
CA LEU A 788 64.13 -91.56 27.43
C LEU A 788 65.51 -91.01 27.02
N GLY A 789 65.96 -89.92 27.66
CA GLY A 789 67.33 -89.40 27.58
C GLY A 789 68.34 -90.26 28.33
N ALA A 790 67.93 -90.87 29.45
CA ALA A 790 68.74 -91.87 30.17
C ALA A 790 68.87 -93.20 29.37
N GLU A 791 67.80 -93.68 28.73
CA GLU A 791 67.86 -94.85 27.82
C GLU A 791 68.59 -94.56 26.49
N ARG A 792 68.60 -93.30 26.01
CA ARG A 792 69.42 -92.87 24.85
C ARG A 792 70.91 -92.76 25.20
N GLN A 793 71.25 -92.36 26.41
CA GLN A 793 72.64 -92.31 26.89
C GLN A 793 73.21 -93.73 27.09
N GLU A 794 72.41 -94.68 27.62
CA GLU A 794 72.77 -96.10 27.74
C GLU A 794 72.98 -96.77 26.36
N LEU A 795 72.23 -96.36 25.34
CA LEU A 795 72.39 -96.85 23.95
C LEU A 795 73.50 -96.13 23.15
N TYR A 796 73.91 -94.92 23.54
CA TYR A 796 75.13 -94.26 23.02
C TYR A 796 76.40 -94.85 23.67
N GLU A 797 76.35 -95.20 24.97
CA GLU A 797 77.41 -95.91 25.70
C GLU A 797 77.67 -97.32 25.14
N ILE A 798 76.67 -97.99 24.56
CA ILE A 798 76.83 -99.30 23.91
C ILE A 798 77.37 -99.17 22.46
N ALA A 799 77.14 -98.05 21.77
CA ALA A 799 77.57 -97.84 20.39
C ALA A 799 79.00 -97.25 20.28
N GLU A 800 79.44 -96.41 21.22
CA GLU A 800 80.80 -95.83 21.22
C GLU A 800 81.84 -96.79 21.85
N GLN A 801 81.47 -97.57 22.88
CA GLN A 801 82.29 -98.66 23.40
C GLN A 801 82.65 -99.70 22.34
N ARG A 802 81.79 -99.90 21.33
CA ARG A 802 82.00 -100.85 20.23
C ARG A 802 82.83 -100.32 19.06
N LEU A 803 83.03 -99.00 18.93
CA LEU A 803 83.78 -98.43 17.79
C LEU A 803 85.20 -97.95 18.11
N SER A 804 85.58 -97.74 19.38
CA SER A 804 86.98 -97.38 19.71
C SER A 804 87.68 -98.22 20.76
N GLU A 805 87.10 -99.36 21.14
CA GLU A 805 87.91 -100.56 21.42
C GLU A 805 88.78 -100.96 20.19
N LEU A 806 88.47 -100.39 19.00
CA LEU A 806 89.21 -100.48 17.74
C LEU A 806 90.22 -99.33 17.48
N HIS A 807 90.16 -98.19 18.19
CA HIS A 807 91.29 -97.23 18.30
C HIS A 807 92.14 -97.41 19.58
N ARG A 808 91.62 -98.17 20.57
CA ARG A 808 92.25 -98.70 21.80
C ARG A 808 93.76 -98.88 21.80
N LEU A 809 94.34 -99.41 20.73
CA LEU A 809 95.72 -99.89 20.75
C LEU A 809 96.70 -98.91 20.05
N GLY A 810 96.21 -97.74 19.63
CA GLY A 810 96.97 -96.78 18.79
C GLY A 810 97.35 -95.44 19.44
N ALA A 811 96.65 -94.96 20.46
CA ALA A 811 96.90 -93.62 21.05
C ALA A 811 97.29 -93.62 22.54
N GLU A 812 97.42 -94.78 23.20
CA GLU A 812 98.14 -94.92 24.48
C GLU A 812 99.58 -94.37 24.43
N ARG A 813 100.09 -94.04 23.23
CA ARG A 813 101.38 -93.37 22.97
C ARG A 813 101.31 -91.83 23.00
N GLN A 814 100.19 -91.22 22.64
CA GLN A 814 100.08 -89.77 22.44
C GLN A 814 99.70 -89.04 23.74
N GLU A 815 98.95 -89.72 24.62
CA GLU A 815 98.50 -89.23 25.92
C GLU A 815 99.67 -88.97 26.92
N LEU A 816 100.83 -89.59 26.71
CA LEU A 816 102.06 -89.29 27.45
C LEU A 816 102.80 -88.03 26.93
N TYR A 817 102.54 -87.58 25.70
CA TYR A 817 103.22 -86.46 25.05
C TYR A 817 102.58 -85.10 25.38
N GLU A 818 101.26 -85.00 25.44
CA GLU A 818 100.54 -83.73 25.64
C GLU A 818 100.48 -83.28 27.11
N ILE A 819 100.50 -84.21 28.07
CA ILE A 819 100.68 -83.91 29.50
C ILE A 819 102.05 -83.24 29.75
N ALA A 820 103.07 -83.61 28.97
CA ALA A 820 104.37 -82.96 28.98
C ALA A 820 104.33 -81.58 28.31
N GLU A 821 103.54 -81.40 27.25
CA GLU A 821 103.37 -80.15 26.50
C GLU A 821 102.58 -79.08 27.26
N GLN A 822 101.54 -79.46 28.02
CA GLN A 822 100.84 -78.54 28.93
C GLN A 822 101.71 -78.10 30.11
N ARG A 823 102.53 -78.99 30.68
CA ARG A 823 103.57 -78.60 31.65
C ARG A 823 104.68 -77.76 31.01
N LEU A 824 105.00 -77.98 29.73
CA LEU A 824 105.93 -77.14 28.97
C LEU A 824 105.36 -75.75 28.72
N SER A 825 104.08 -75.62 28.37
CA SER A 825 103.42 -74.35 28.07
C SER A 825 103.23 -73.49 29.34
N GLU A 826 103.07 -74.13 30.50
CA GLU A 826 103.10 -73.48 31.81
C GLU A 826 104.54 -73.10 32.25
N LEU A 827 105.55 -73.92 31.88
CA LEU A 827 106.98 -73.58 31.98
C LEU A 827 107.42 -72.47 31.01
N HIS A 828 106.78 -72.34 29.83
CA HIS A 828 107.01 -71.27 28.87
C HIS A 828 106.38 -69.96 29.34
N ARG A 829 105.21 -70.01 30.01
CA ARG A 829 104.59 -68.86 30.68
C ARG A 829 105.42 -68.38 31.88
N LEU A 830 105.88 -69.30 32.73
CA LEU A 830 106.79 -69.00 33.86
C LEU A 830 108.21 -68.64 33.38
N GLY A 831 108.62 -69.08 32.20
CA GLY A 831 109.87 -68.70 31.53
C GLY A 831 109.84 -67.32 30.90
N ALA A 832 108.68 -66.88 30.39
CA ALA A 832 108.46 -65.51 29.90
C ALA A 832 108.43 -64.49 31.05
N GLU A 833 107.79 -64.81 32.18
CA GLU A 833 107.87 -64.00 33.42
C GLU A 833 109.30 -64.01 34.03
N ARG A 834 110.06 -65.10 33.86
CA ARG A 834 111.48 -65.16 34.26
C ARG A 834 112.37 -64.26 33.39
N GLN A 835 112.10 -64.14 32.09
CA GLN A 835 112.83 -63.25 31.17
C GLN A 835 112.56 -61.77 31.52
N GLU A 836 111.33 -61.43 31.90
CA GLU A 836 110.93 -60.11 32.39
C GLU A 836 111.61 -59.77 33.75
N LEU A 837 111.75 -60.77 34.64
CA LEU A 837 112.52 -60.64 35.88
C LEU A 837 114.05 -60.57 35.67
N TYR A 838 114.57 -61.12 34.56
CA TYR A 838 115.98 -60.96 34.15
C TYR A 838 116.26 -59.57 33.58
N GLU A 839 115.35 -58.97 32.80
CA GLU A 839 115.47 -57.57 32.36
C GLU A 839 115.38 -56.59 33.55
N ILE A 840 114.57 -56.91 34.57
CA ILE A 840 114.52 -56.15 35.84
C ILE A 840 115.82 -56.32 36.67
N ALA A 841 116.45 -57.50 36.63
CA ALA A 841 117.76 -57.74 37.25
C ALA A 841 118.90 -57.03 36.49
N GLU A 842 118.84 -56.94 35.16
CA GLU A 842 119.78 -56.16 34.33
C GLU A 842 119.62 -54.65 34.53
N GLN A 843 118.38 -54.17 34.70
CA GLN A 843 118.08 -52.79 35.12
C GLN A 843 118.62 -52.48 36.52
N ARG A 844 118.53 -53.42 37.48
CA ARG A 844 119.08 -53.25 38.84
C ARG A 844 120.60 -53.39 38.91
N LEU A 845 121.23 -54.21 38.06
CA LEU A 845 122.69 -54.30 37.94
C LEU A 845 123.27 -53.04 37.26
N SER A 846 122.56 -52.46 36.28
CA SER A 846 122.88 -51.14 35.70
C SER A 846 122.64 -49.98 36.68
N GLN A 847 121.65 -50.06 37.57
CA GLN A 847 121.46 -49.10 38.67
C GLN A 847 122.51 -49.25 39.80
N GLN A 848 123.02 -50.46 40.05
CA GLN A 848 124.18 -50.66 40.94
C GLN A 848 125.50 -50.20 40.29
N LEU A 849 125.63 -50.30 38.96
CA LEU A 849 126.74 -49.69 38.19
C LEU A 849 126.67 -48.15 38.15
N MET A 850 125.47 -47.55 38.20
CA MET A 850 125.32 -46.11 38.43
C MET A 850 125.80 -45.69 39.83
N LEU A 851 125.62 -46.54 40.86
CA LEU A 851 126.01 -46.22 42.24
C LEU A 851 127.51 -46.45 42.52
N ALA A 852 128.13 -47.45 41.90
CA ALA A 852 129.57 -47.67 42.00
C ALA A 852 130.37 -46.53 41.34
N ASN A 853 129.86 -45.94 40.25
CA ASN A 853 130.46 -44.76 39.59
C ASN A 853 130.09 -43.41 40.25
N ARG A 854 129.24 -43.39 41.28
CA ARG A 854 129.14 -42.23 42.18
C ARG A 854 130.12 -42.29 43.36
N LEU A 855 130.69 -43.46 43.68
CA LEU A 855 131.65 -43.68 44.78
C LEU A 855 133.09 -43.98 44.31
N ALA A 856 133.41 -43.69 43.04
CA ALA A 856 134.74 -43.20 42.69
C ALA A 856 134.73 -41.68 42.90
N ASP A 857 134.63 -41.35 44.18
CA ASP A 857 134.74 -40.03 44.74
C ASP A 857 136.04 -39.34 44.33
N ALA A 858 135.94 -38.02 44.30
CA ALA A 858 136.97 -37.12 44.79
C ALA A 858 138.41 -37.48 44.37
N GLU A 859 138.67 -37.04 43.13
CA GLU A 859 139.89 -36.32 42.75
C GLU A 859 141.18 -37.11 42.49
N ASN A 860 141.15 -38.44 42.36
CA ASN A 860 142.42 -39.18 42.20
C ASN A 860 142.39 -40.41 41.26
N LEU A 861 143.42 -40.53 40.42
CA LEU A 861 143.54 -41.43 39.26
C LEU A 861 143.78 -42.93 39.63
N THR A 862 143.88 -43.30 40.91
CA THR A 862 144.37 -44.62 41.37
C THR A 862 143.29 -45.62 41.82
N LEU A 863 142.10 -45.19 42.27
CA LEU A 863 141.00 -46.09 42.70
C LEU A 863 140.36 -46.85 41.51
N ARG A 864 140.50 -46.30 40.31
CA ARG A 864 140.08 -46.88 39.02
C ARG A 864 140.71 -48.25 38.76
N GLN A 865 141.94 -48.49 39.22
CA GLN A 865 142.64 -49.75 38.99
C GLN A 865 142.19 -50.89 39.95
N PHE A 866 141.50 -50.57 41.06
CA PHE A 866 141.05 -51.58 42.03
C PHE A 866 139.64 -52.13 41.70
N LEU A 867 138.69 -51.26 41.34
CA LEU A 867 137.33 -51.65 40.93
C LEU A 867 137.33 -52.55 39.67
N GLN A 868 138.25 -52.30 38.73
CA GLN A 868 138.47 -53.13 37.54
C GLN A 868 138.84 -54.59 37.88
N ARG A 869 139.47 -54.86 39.03
CA ARG A 869 139.80 -56.21 39.48
C ARG A 869 138.64 -56.91 40.19
N TYR A 870 137.81 -56.17 40.93
CA TYR A 870 136.65 -56.72 41.63
C TYR A 870 135.50 -57.08 40.67
N LEU A 871 135.25 -56.21 39.68
CA LEU A 871 134.26 -56.45 38.61
C LEU A 871 134.60 -57.66 37.74
N ASN A 872 135.88 -57.92 37.48
CA ASN A 872 136.33 -59.13 36.77
C ASN A 872 136.15 -60.42 37.59
N ARG A 873 136.01 -60.35 38.92
CA ARG A 873 135.81 -61.53 39.78
C ARG A 873 134.34 -61.95 39.81
N MET A 874 133.42 -61.00 39.97
CA MET A 874 131.98 -61.29 39.88
C MET A 874 131.56 -61.76 38.48
N TRP A 875 132.19 -61.23 37.44
CA TRP A 875 131.96 -61.68 36.06
C TRP A 875 132.45 -63.13 35.81
N ARG A 876 133.39 -63.66 36.62
CA ARG A 876 133.79 -65.08 36.59
C ARG A 876 132.82 -66.00 37.32
N GLU A 877 132.20 -65.55 38.40
CA GLU A 877 131.17 -66.32 39.13
C GLU A 877 129.86 -66.44 38.32
N LEU A 878 129.50 -65.43 37.53
CA LEU A 878 128.39 -65.51 36.58
C LEU A 878 128.66 -66.49 35.41
N LYS A 879 129.93 -66.65 34.99
CA LYS A 879 130.32 -67.57 33.91
C LYS A 879 130.38 -69.05 34.34
N SER A 880 130.52 -69.36 35.63
CA SER A 880 130.60 -70.74 36.14
C SER A 880 129.26 -71.46 36.25
N HIS A 881 128.15 -70.70 36.19
CA HIS A 881 126.77 -71.23 36.17
C HIS A 881 126.19 -71.29 34.74
N MET A 882 127.02 -71.08 33.71
CA MET A 882 126.65 -71.00 32.28
C MET A 882 127.34 -72.05 31.38
N SER A 883 127.69 -73.25 31.88
CA SER A 883 128.13 -74.32 30.96
C SER A 883 127.73 -75.74 31.34
N PRO A 884 127.46 -76.56 30.31
CA PRO A 884 126.47 -77.63 30.35
C PRO A 884 127.14 -78.98 30.58
N LYS A 885 126.48 -79.87 31.34
CA LYS A 885 126.91 -81.27 31.44
C LYS A 885 125.76 -82.24 31.16
N SER A 886 125.92 -82.89 30.01
CA SER A 886 125.71 -84.31 29.72
C SER A 886 124.30 -84.90 29.85
N GLU A 887 123.70 -85.21 28.70
CA GLU A 887 123.21 -86.59 28.46
C GLU A 887 124.44 -87.53 28.46
N PRO A 888 124.41 -88.76 29.01
CA PRO A 888 123.70 -89.84 28.32
C PRO A 888 123.25 -91.09 29.15
N LYS A 889 122.50 -91.96 28.47
CA LYS A 889 122.10 -93.36 28.80
C LYS A 889 121.13 -93.48 29.99
N ARG A 890 119.86 -93.80 29.82
CA ARG A 890 119.21 -94.72 28.88
C ARG A 890 117.81 -94.22 28.53
#